data_AF-A0A443HW35-F1
#
_entry.id   AF-A0A443HW35-F1
#
_cell.length_a   1.000
_cell.length_b   1.000
_cell.length_c   1.000
_cell.angle_alpha   90.00
_cell.angle_beta   90.00
_cell.angle_gamma   90.00
#
_symmetry.space_group_name_H-M   'P 1'
#
loop_
_entity.id
_entity.type
_entity.pdbx_description
1 polymer ?
#
loop_
_entity_poly.entity_id
_entity_poly.type
_entity_poly.pdbx_seq_one_letter_code
_entity_poly.pdbx_strand_id
1 'polypeptide(L)'
;MAEPFPRLRPLSPEGALPTPPDSPRKRRRELRESDDASGHISIEHYLYRSDPYRSTSVSNPLPYPLLSKDAPEPVRARVLAYHADILEILRDHGFHDQPAFEVVEDTKPGYPGGEEPVTMLRLLFRLQMVVPRVLGPAKDAIYDFLLTRDIYDVHVEIVHYDLCFKPSLFAIDPNHKAVEAYERAKLGLVEQLNTNLGSSWRVMCLFNFGLTEDKAVPAVVIMVDPGVYCDFAVLEISLRRQVTTEITIEFLPGGMSLSSPEPKQKEAQKSSPGVIFLSRMRCDSRIEMGCSIGVRGERGGGTMGGFVTLTENGLVRKGVLTNYHVVQPPSSADEDVKLLADRHGSAISRPDQTQVDVLYFAEKDIEATLQDANEHVASLEKEVQKLRAEQEEWVAVGARIHPYMETRLGINEKALAETKEKLAVVKSMPLPIGKVLVSSGKSIVSKKIIDWAFVEADSPEVFGSNTMPHIPLKKLPSMYGHHLAVAPEGSVLGPFGKLEKGAYYVKVGRTTGLTAGICNGTLAYCNRPKEDQLRYDEQGNEVNVASNLTEEYVILDKSTGEPMHAQTSFCISGDSGSFVLDNMGQICGLLYGELSGACGPPGGPITETIYVHAGLATSMSDVIQSVQYRTTPRDGNGVATGTPAILGLPGFL
;
A
#
# COMPACT_ATOMS: atom_id res chain seq x y z
N MET A 1 -47.33 -13.52 -55.45
CA MET A 1 -46.98 -13.71 -54.03
C MET A 1 -45.61 -13.10 -53.85
N ALA A 2 -45.55 -11.90 -53.28
CA ALA A 2 -44.33 -11.11 -53.12
C ALA A 2 -44.03 -10.99 -51.62
N GLU A 3 -42.79 -11.28 -51.23
CA GLU A 3 -42.33 -11.22 -49.84
C GLU A 3 -42.31 -9.78 -49.31
N PRO A 4 -42.64 -9.55 -48.03
CA PRO A 4 -42.62 -8.23 -47.45
C PRO A 4 -41.19 -7.80 -47.08
N PHE A 5 -40.83 -6.59 -47.49
CA PHE A 5 -39.59 -5.91 -47.14
C PHE A 5 -39.34 -5.86 -45.61
N PRO A 6 -38.08 -5.94 -45.16
CA PRO A 6 -37.74 -5.78 -43.75
C PRO A 6 -38.06 -4.35 -43.29
N ARG A 7 -38.84 -4.22 -42.22
CA ARG A 7 -39.11 -2.94 -41.56
C ARG A 7 -37.81 -2.41 -40.96
N LEU A 8 -37.27 -1.34 -41.54
CA LEU A 8 -36.23 -0.53 -40.92
C LEU A 8 -36.77 -0.01 -39.58
N ARG A 9 -35.99 -0.22 -38.51
CA ARG A 9 -36.27 0.40 -37.21
C ARG A 9 -36.20 1.92 -37.38
N PRO A 10 -37.05 2.71 -36.70
CA PRO A 10 -36.92 4.16 -36.72
C PRO A 10 -35.56 4.52 -36.11
N LEU A 11 -34.79 5.34 -36.83
CA LEU A 11 -33.65 6.06 -36.27
C LEU A 11 -34.17 6.90 -35.10
N SER A 12 -33.69 6.60 -33.89
CA SER A 12 -33.90 7.43 -32.72
C SER A 12 -33.44 8.86 -33.03
N PRO A 13 -34.09 9.92 -32.53
CA PRO A 13 -33.69 11.28 -32.84
C PRO A 13 -32.30 11.57 -32.26
N GLU A 14 -31.30 11.66 -33.13
CA GLU A 14 -30.02 12.30 -32.88
C GLU A 14 -30.28 13.76 -32.50
N GLY A 15 -30.10 14.12 -31.22
CA GLY A 15 -30.17 15.53 -30.79
C GLY A 15 -30.93 15.81 -29.50
N ALA A 16 -31.56 14.83 -28.86
CA ALA A 16 -32.01 15.03 -27.48
C ALA A 16 -30.78 15.02 -26.55
N LEU A 17 -30.49 16.16 -25.91
CA LEU A 17 -29.56 16.22 -24.78
C LEU A 17 -29.92 15.08 -23.81
N PRO A 18 -28.97 14.21 -23.44
CA PRO A 18 -29.30 13.00 -22.71
C PRO A 18 -30.00 13.38 -21.40
N THR A 19 -31.14 12.73 -21.14
CA THR A 19 -31.69 12.50 -19.80
C THR A 19 -30.52 12.26 -18.82
N PRO A 20 -30.59 12.79 -17.58
CA PRO A 20 -29.42 13.04 -16.74
C PRO A 20 -28.45 11.86 -16.80
N PRO A 21 -27.14 12.12 -17.01
CA PRO A 21 -26.20 11.07 -17.36
C PRO A 21 -26.30 9.95 -16.34
N ASP A 22 -26.55 8.74 -16.83
CA ASP A 22 -26.44 7.53 -16.02
C ASP A 22 -25.16 7.60 -15.20
N SER A 23 -25.25 7.26 -13.90
CA SER A 23 -24.09 7.32 -13.02
C SER A 23 -22.92 6.55 -13.66
N PRO A 24 -21.65 6.99 -13.46
CA PRO A 24 -20.50 6.33 -14.06
C PRO A 24 -20.54 4.81 -13.89
N ARG A 25 -20.92 4.36 -12.69
CA ARG A 25 -21.10 2.93 -12.37
C ARG A 25 -22.14 2.25 -13.26
N LYS A 26 -23.29 2.86 -13.50
CA LYS A 26 -24.34 2.28 -14.35
C LYS A 26 -23.85 2.13 -15.79
N ARG A 27 -23.17 3.14 -16.34
CA ARG A 27 -22.58 3.06 -17.69
C ARG A 27 -21.51 1.98 -17.82
N ARG A 28 -20.62 1.84 -16.83
CA ARG A 28 -19.63 0.76 -16.81
C ARG A 28 -20.29 -0.62 -16.76
N ARG A 29 -21.38 -0.77 -16.01
CA ARG A 29 -22.15 -2.02 -15.98
C ARG A 29 -22.74 -2.34 -17.35
N GLU A 30 -23.35 -1.37 -18.02
CA GLU A 30 -23.89 -1.55 -19.38
C GLU A 30 -22.81 -1.99 -20.37
N LEU A 31 -21.60 -1.40 -20.31
CA LEU A 31 -20.48 -1.79 -21.17
C LEU A 31 -19.94 -3.19 -20.83
N ARG A 32 -19.89 -3.57 -19.56
CA ARG A 32 -19.47 -4.93 -19.15
C ARG A 32 -20.41 -6.02 -19.63
N GLU A 33 -21.68 -5.66 -19.84
CA GLU A 33 -22.72 -6.55 -20.34
C GLU A 33 -22.81 -6.53 -21.88
N SER A 34 -22.01 -5.71 -22.56
CA SER A 34 -21.96 -5.67 -24.03
C SER A 34 -21.02 -6.74 -24.61
N ASP A 35 -21.23 -7.06 -25.89
CA ASP A 35 -20.38 -7.99 -26.62
C ASP A 35 -18.92 -7.51 -26.68
N ASP A 36 -18.67 -6.19 -26.59
CA ASP A 36 -17.33 -5.63 -26.60
C ASP A 36 -16.51 -6.05 -25.37
N ALA A 37 -17.12 -6.20 -24.19
CA ALA A 37 -16.40 -6.63 -22.99
C ALA A 37 -16.28 -8.16 -22.86
N SER A 38 -16.92 -8.92 -23.76
CA SER A 38 -16.92 -10.37 -23.78
C SER A 38 -15.70 -10.96 -24.50
N GLY A 39 -15.45 -12.25 -24.26
CA GLY A 39 -14.36 -12.99 -24.90
C GLY A 39 -13.08 -13.03 -24.06
N HIS A 40 -12.11 -13.82 -24.54
CA HIS A 40 -10.87 -14.08 -23.81
C HIS A 40 -9.88 -12.93 -24.00
N ILE A 41 -9.97 -11.92 -23.12
CA ILE A 41 -9.18 -10.69 -23.17
C ILE A 41 -8.37 -10.50 -21.89
N SER A 42 -7.34 -9.67 -21.93
CA SER A 42 -6.56 -9.35 -20.73
C SER A 42 -7.35 -8.49 -19.74
N ILE A 43 -6.98 -8.51 -18.46
CA ILE A 43 -7.62 -7.69 -17.43
C ILE A 43 -7.54 -6.18 -17.75
N GLU A 44 -6.44 -5.71 -18.32
CA GLU A 44 -6.27 -4.31 -18.75
C GLU A 44 -7.27 -3.95 -19.84
N HIS A 45 -7.41 -4.84 -20.83
CA HIS A 45 -8.31 -4.64 -21.94
C HIS A 45 -9.78 -4.68 -21.49
N TYR A 46 -10.12 -5.58 -20.57
CA TYR A 46 -11.44 -5.63 -19.93
C TYR A 46 -11.76 -4.32 -19.19
N LEU A 47 -10.81 -3.79 -18.40
CA LEU A 47 -10.99 -2.52 -17.69
C LEU A 47 -11.14 -1.35 -18.65
N TYR A 48 -10.32 -1.30 -19.71
CA TYR A 48 -10.39 -0.26 -20.74
C TYR A 48 -11.73 -0.25 -21.46
N ARG A 49 -12.18 -1.41 -21.98
CA ARG A 49 -13.48 -1.53 -22.66
C ARG A 49 -14.67 -1.24 -21.74
N SER A 50 -14.48 -1.42 -20.44
CA SER A 50 -15.48 -1.12 -19.42
C SER A 50 -15.48 0.33 -18.94
N ASP A 51 -14.58 1.19 -19.41
CA ASP A 51 -14.47 2.59 -18.96
C ASP A 51 -14.92 3.59 -20.05
N PRO A 52 -16.16 4.09 -20.02
CA PRO A 52 -16.68 4.99 -21.06
C PRO A 52 -16.03 6.38 -21.04
N TYR A 53 -15.22 6.67 -20.03
CA TYR A 53 -14.62 7.97 -19.79
C TYR A 53 -13.15 8.04 -20.19
N ARG A 54 -12.65 7.02 -20.90
CA ARG A 54 -11.29 6.94 -21.41
C ARG A 54 -11.29 6.34 -22.80
N SER A 55 -10.53 6.91 -23.72
CA SER A 55 -10.30 6.37 -25.05
C SER A 55 -8.87 6.67 -25.48
N THR A 56 -8.14 5.66 -25.96
CA THR A 56 -6.71 5.80 -26.29
C THR A 56 -6.32 5.00 -27.53
N SER A 57 -5.29 5.45 -28.25
CA SER A 57 -4.76 4.77 -29.45
C SER A 57 -3.69 3.73 -29.11
N VAL A 58 -3.35 3.58 -27.83
CA VAL A 58 -2.49 2.50 -27.34
C VAL A 58 -3.26 1.18 -27.37
N SER A 59 -2.68 0.14 -27.97
CA SER A 59 -3.33 -1.17 -28.15
C SER A 59 -3.61 -1.91 -26.84
N ASN A 60 -2.68 -1.79 -25.88
CA ASN A 60 -2.76 -2.40 -24.55
C ASN A 60 -2.61 -1.31 -23.48
N PRO A 61 -3.65 -0.51 -23.23
CA PRO A 61 -3.53 0.64 -22.36
C PRO A 61 -3.36 0.24 -20.90
N LEU A 62 -2.34 0.79 -20.28
CA LEU A 62 -2.07 0.61 -18.84
C LEU A 62 -3.22 1.20 -18.02
N PRO A 63 -3.66 0.53 -16.92
CA PRO A 63 -4.74 1.06 -16.08
C PRO A 63 -4.30 2.32 -15.31
N TYR A 64 -5.24 3.20 -14.95
CA TYR A 64 -4.94 4.36 -14.10
C TYR A 64 -4.70 3.96 -12.64
N PRO A 65 -3.77 4.61 -11.91
CA PRO A 65 -3.07 5.84 -12.29
C PRO A 65 -1.78 5.58 -13.09
N LEU A 66 -1.37 6.60 -13.84
CA LEU A 66 -0.13 6.65 -14.62
C LEU A 66 0.78 7.75 -14.05
N LEU A 67 2.09 7.55 -14.13
CA LEU A 67 3.09 8.56 -13.86
C LEU A 67 3.37 9.33 -15.15
N SER A 68 3.05 10.62 -15.16
CA SER A 68 3.24 11.48 -16.32
C SER A 68 4.38 12.46 -16.06
N LYS A 69 5.22 12.66 -17.07
CA LYS A 69 6.16 13.78 -17.15
C LYS A 69 6.01 14.47 -18.51
N ASP A 70 6.43 15.73 -18.62
CA ASP A 70 6.47 16.40 -19.91
C ASP A 70 7.30 15.59 -20.92
N ALA A 71 6.78 15.46 -22.14
CA ALA A 71 7.55 14.86 -23.23
C ALA A 71 8.75 15.76 -23.63
N PRO A 72 9.73 15.25 -24.37
CA PRO A 72 10.82 16.08 -24.89
C PRO A 72 10.30 17.29 -25.69
N GLU A 73 10.89 18.46 -25.47
CA GLU A 73 10.44 19.72 -26.10
C GLU A 73 10.28 19.66 -27.63
N PRO A 74 11.16 18.98 -28.40
CA PRO A 74 10.96 18.84 -29.84
C PRO A 74 9.65 18.12 -30.22
N VAL A 75 9.23 17.13 -29.42
CA VAL A 75 7.97 16.41 -29.64
C VAL A 75 6.79 17.27 -29.22
N ARG A 76 6.88 17.95 -28.07
CA ARG A 76 5.85 18.89 -27.59
C ARG A 76 5.59 19.99 -28.62
N ALA A 77 6.64 20.64 -29.10
CA ALA A 77 6.54 21.72 -30.08
C ALA A 77 5.90 21.25 -31.41
N ARG A 78 6.25 20.05 -31.89
CA ARG A 78 5.65 19.43 -33.09
C ARG A 78 4.15 19.25 -32.96
N VAL A 79 3.68 18.74 -31.82
CA VAL A 79 2.24 18.50 -31.58
C VAL A 79 1.49 19.82 -31.31
N LEU A 80 2.08 20.72 -30.53
CA LEU A 80 1.48 22.01 -30.18
C LEU A 80 1.30 22.93 -31.40
N ALA A 81 2.08 22.76 -32.46
CA ALA A 81 1.89 23.45 -33.73
C ALA A 81 0.50 23.21 -34.35
N TYR A 82 -0.15 22.10 -34.01
CA TYR A 82 -1.48 21.71 -34.50
C TYR A 82 -2.59 21.83 -33.45
N HIS A 83 -2.35 22.57 -32.36
CA HIS A 83 -3.31 22.71 -31.27
C HIS A 83 -4.69 23.18 -31.75
N ALA A 84 -4.74 24.19 -32.65
CA ALA A 84 -6.00 24.73 -33.15
C ALA A 84 -6.79 23.71 -33.99
N ASP A 85 -6.12 22.98 -34.88
CA ASP A 85 -6.72 21.93 -35.71
C ASP A 85 -7.27 20.78 -34.86
N ILE A 86 -6.53 20.36 -33.83
CA ILE A 86 -6.97 19.30 -32.91
C ILE A 86 -8.22 19.73 -32.13
N LEU A 87 -8.26 20.98 -31.67
CA LEU A 87 -9.46 21.52 -31.03
C LEU A 87 -10.65 21.65 -32.01
N GLU A 88 -10.39 21.84 -33.30
CA GLU A 88 -11.43 21.83 -34.34
C GLU A 88 -12.01 20.43 -34.53
N ILE A 89 -11.15 19.40 -34.64
CA ILE A 89 -11.58 18.00 -34.70
C ILE A 89 -12.46 17.65 -33.49
N LEU A 90 -12.06 18.07 -32.28
CA LEU A 90 -12.88 17.86 -31.08
C LEU A 90 -14.27 18.52 -31.20
N ARG A 91 -14.35 19.75 -31.69
CA ARG A 91 -15.64 20.44 -31.89
C ARG A 91 -16.52 19.70 -32.90
N ASP A 92 -15.94 19.22 -34.00
CA ASP A 92 -16.64 18.45 -35.03
C ASP A 92 -17.22 17.14 -34.48
N HIS A 93 -16.58 16.58 -33.45
CA HIS A 93 -17.06 15.41 -32.72
C HIS A 93 -17.93 15.74 -31.49
N GLY A 94 -18.39 16.98 -31.34
CA GLY A 94 -19.37 17.39 -30.34
C GLY A 94 -18.79 17.72 -28.95
N PHE A 95 -17.47 17.91 -28.84
CA PHE A 95 -16.88 18.45 -27.62
C PHE A 95 -17.02 19.98 -27.61
N HIS A 96 -17.69 20.52 -26.59
CA HIS A 96 -17.96 21.96 -26.49
C HIS A 96 -16.95 22.69 -25.59
N ASP A 97 -16.37 21.99 -24.62
CA ASP A 97 -15.42 22.54 -23.68
C ASP A 97 -13.97 22.30 -24.15
N GLN A 98 -13.05 23.19 -23.74
CA GLN A 98 -11.63 23.06 -24.06
C GLN A 98 -10.91 22.17 -23.03
N PRO A 99 -10.38 21.00 -23.43
CA PRO A 99 -9.59 20.16 -22.53
C PRO A 99 -8.28 20.83 -22.14
N ALA A 100 -7.71 20.38 -21.01
CA ALA A 100 -6.28 20.57 -20.80
C ALA A 100 -5.53 19.72 -21.84
N PHE A 101 -4.62 20.38 -22.55
CA PHE A 101 -3.88 19.82 -23.68
C PHE A 101 -2.45 19.54 -23.23
N GLU A 102 -2.11 18.27 -23.08
CA GLU A 102 -0.83 17.83 -22.51
C GLU A 102 -0.12 16.89 -23.49
N VAL A 103 1.19 17.07 -23.67
CA VAL A 103 2.03 16.14 -24.44
C VAL A 103 3.06 15.58 -23.47
N VAL A 104 2.84 14.33 -23.07
CA VAL A 104 3.50 13.70 -21.92
C VAL A 104 4.15 12.38 -22.31
N GLU A 105 5.15 11.96 -21.53
CA GLU A 105 5.61 10.58 -21.48
C GLU A 105 5.00 9.91 -20.25
N ASP A 106 4.20 8.87 -20.49
CA ASP A 106 3.54 8.11 -19.44
C ASP A 106 4.27 6.80 -19.15
N THR A 107 4.50 6.55 -17.86
CA THR A 107 4.98 5.26 -17.35
C THR A 107 4.06 4.77 -16.24
N LYS A 108 4.22 3.51 -15.86
CA LYS A 108 3.59 2.88 -14.71
C LYS A 108 4.58 1.96 -13.98
N PRO A 109 5.56 2.55 -13.26
CA PRO A 109 6.52 1.81 -12.45
C PRO A 109 5.91 0.66 -11.63
N GLY A 110 6.60 -0.48 -11.62
CA GLY A 110 6.18 -1.70 -10.93
C GLY A 110 5.04 -2.47 -11.60
N TYR A 111 4.53 -2.02 -12.75
CA TYR A 111 3.56 -2.76 -13.56
C TYR A 111 4.26 -3.49 -14.71
N PRO A 112 3.88 -4.73 -15.06
CA PRO A 112 4.43 -5.41 -16.23
C PRO A 112 4.24 -4.61 -17.53
N GLY A 113 5.34 -4.26 -18.20
CA GLY A 113 5.33 -3.41 -19.39
C GLY A 113 5.10 -1.91 -19.11
N GLY A 114 5.11 -1.50 -17.84
CA GLY A 114 4.88 -0.11 -17.42
C GLY A 114 6.14 0.75 -17.31
N GLU A 115 7.34 0.16 -17.35
CA GLU A 115 8.59 0.94 -17.23
C GLU A 115 8.93 1.74 -18.49
N GLU A 116 8.50 1.25 -19.66
CA GLU A 116 8.76 1.90 -20.94
C GLU A 116 7.84 3.12 -21.11
N PRO A 117 8.39 4.33 -21.29
CA PRO A 117 7.58 5.53 -21.47
C PRO A 117 6.82 5.49 -22.80
N VAL A 118 5.53 5.79 -22.74
CA VAL A 118 4.67 5.96 -23.92
C VAL A 118 4.39 7.44 -24.09
N THR A 119 4.83 8.01 -25.21
CA THR A 119 4.55 9.41 -25.56
C THR A 119 3.09 9.55 -25.99
N MET A 120 2.34 10.41 -25.30
CA MET A 120 0.92 10.62 -25.52
C MET A 120 0.57 12.11 -25.62
N LEU A 121 -0.26 12.46 -26.60
CA LEU A 121 -1.13 13.63 -26.55
C LEU A 121 -2.35 13.28 -25.70
N ARG A 122 -2.45 13.89 -24.51
CA ARG A 122 -3.55 13.70 -23.58
C ARG A 122 -4.48 14.92 -23.57
N LEU A 123 -5.76 14.65 -23.76
CA LEU A 123 -6.85 15.64 -23.72
C LEU A 123 -7.70 15.38 -22.47
N LEU A 124 -7.46 16.18 -21.43
CA LEU A 124 -8.02 16.02 -20.09
C LEU A 124 -9.30 16.84 -19.88
N PHE A 125 -10.38 16.16 -19.51
CA PHE A 125 -11.66 16.75 -19.11
C PHE A 125 -11.92 16.56 -17.60
N ARG A 126 -12.59 17.52 -16.95
CA ARG A 126 -12.88 17.53 -15.48
C ARG A 126 -14.37 17.69 -15.18
N LEU A 127 -14.78 17.51 -13.91
CA LEU A 127 -16.17 17.43 -13.39
C LEU A 127 -17.18 18.53 -13.79
N GLN A 128 -16.77 19.57 -14.51
CA GLN A 128 -17.64 20.64 -15.00
C GLN A 128 -17.82 20.61 -16.52
N MET A 129 -17.06 19.75 -17.21
CA MET A 129 -16.98 19.72 -18.66
C MET A 129 -17.89 18.64 -19.21
N VAL A 130 -18.63 18.99 -20.26
CA VAL A 130 -19.51 18.08 -20.98
C VAL A 130 -18.71 17.40 -22.08
N VAL A 131 -18.60 16.07 -21.99
CA VAL A 131 -18.01 15.23 -23.02
C VAL A 131 -19.09 14.42 -23.74
N PRO A 132 -18.96 14.17 -25.05
CA PRO A 132 -19.80 13.22 -25.78
C PRO A 132 -19.82 11.83 -25.12
N ARG A 133 -20.88 11.06 -25.39
CA ARG A 133 -21.01 9.69 -24.86
C ARG A 133 -19.95 8.74 -25.42
N VAL A 134 -19.46 8.99 -26.63
CA VAL A 134 -18.49 8.15 -27.33
C VAL A 134 -17.26 8.97 -27.66
N LEU A 135 -16.13 8.63 -27.05
CA LEU A 135 -14.86 9.35 -27.21
C LEU A 135 -13.98 8.81 -28.35
N GLY A 136 -14.20 7.55 -28.73
CA GLY A 136 -13.41 6.81 -29.74
C GLY A 136 -13.22 7.53 -31.07
N PRO A 137 -14.31 7.92 -31.77
CA PRO A 137 -14.21 8.55 -33.09
C PRO A 137 -13.35 9.81 -33.11
N ALA A 138 -13.44 10.67 -32.09
CA ALA A 138 -12.62 11.87 -32.00
C ALA A 138 -11.14 11.53 -31.79
N LYS A 139 -10.85 10.54 -30.92
CA LYS A 139 -9.50 10.05 -30.70
C LYS A 139 -8.91 9.40 -31.96
N ASP A 140 -9.71 8.70 -32.76
CA ASP A 140 -9.28 8.13 -34.05
C ASP A 140 -8.95 9.25 -35.04
N ALA A 141 -9.85 10.21 -35.23
CA ALA A 141 -9.63 11.34 -36.14
C ALA A 141 -8.38 12.17 -35.78
N ILE A 142 -8.14 12.43 -34.49
CA ILE A 142 -6.94 13.14 -34.04
C ILE A 142 -5.68 12.31 -34.29
N TYR A 143 -5.71 11.00 -34.01
CA TYR A 143 -4.57 10.13 -34.24
C TYR A 143 -4.24 10.04 -35.73
N ASP A 144 -5.24 9.82 -36.59
CA ASP A 144 -5.07 9.81 -38.04
C ASP A 144 -4.54 11.16 -38.55
N PHE A 145 -5.05 12.27 -38.01
CA PHE A 145 -4.55 13.60 -38.33
C PHE A 145 -3.05 13.73 -38.00
N LEU A 146 -2.60 13.30 -36.82
CA LEU A 146 -1.18 13.32 -36.46
C LEU A 146 -0.33 12.44 -37.41
N LEU A 147 -0.83 11.28 -37.82
CA LEU A 147 -0.16 10.42 -38.80
C LEU A 147 0.00 11.12 -40.16
N THR A 148 -1.02 11.86 -40.63
CA THR A 148 -0.93 12.64 -41.89
C THR A 148 0.08 13.81 -41.83
N ARG A 149 0.54 14.16 -40.63
CA ARG A 149 1.56 15.20 -40.37
C ARG A 149 2.92 14.62 -40.01
N ASP A 150 3.13 13.33 -40.30
CA ASP A 150 4.36 12.60 -40.02
C ASP A 150 4.71 12.54 -38.50
N ILE A 151 3.69 12.49 -37.64
CA ILE A 151 3.83 12.30 -36.19
C ILE A 151 3.39 10.88 -35.82
N TYR A 152 4.30 9.92 -36.01
CA TYR A 152 4.05 8.49 -35.78
C TYR A 152 4.36 8.04 -34.34
N ASP A 153 5.13 8.84 -33.61
CA ASP A 153 5.70 8.56 -32.28
C ASP A 153 4.83 9.07 -31.12
N VAL A 154 3.60 9.52 -31.39
CA VAL A 154 2.69 10.10 -30.38
C VAL A 154 1.34 9.40 -30.44
N HIS A 155 0.95 8.76 -29.34
CA HIS A 155 -0.41 8.23 -29.17
C HIS A 155 -1.38 9.33 -28.74
N VAL A 156 -2.69 9.08 -28.85
CA VAL A 156 -3.73 10.05 -28.46
C VAL A 156 -4.61 9.41 -27.39
N GLU A 157 -4.80 10.12 -26.28
CA GLU A 157 -5.74 9.76 -25.22
C GLU A 157 -6.72 10.90 -24.95
N ILE A 158 -8.02 10.59 -24.97
CA ILE A 158 -9.08 11.46 -24.47
C ILE A 158 -9.61 10.85 -23.17
N VAL A 159 -9.58 11.62 -22.08
CA VAL A 159 -10.00 11.11 -20.78
C VAL A 159 -10.75 12.15 -19.97
N HIS A 160 -11.88 11.75 -19.39
CA HIS A 160 -12.55 12.52 -18.36
C HIS A 160 -12.00 12.11 -16.99
N TYR A 161 -10.97 12.82 -16.54
CA TYR A 161 -10.10 12.43 -15.43
C TYR A 161 -10.85 12.11 -14.14
N ASP A 162 -11.90 12.85 -13.83
CA ASP A 162 -12.67 12.64 -12.59
C ASP A 162 -13.71 11.51 -12.67
N LEU A 163 -13.99 11.00 -13.86
CA LEU A 163 -15.00 9.96 -14.10
C LEU A 163 -14.39 8.66 -14.63
N CYS A 164 -13.12 8.66 -15.03
CA CYS A 164 -12.41 7.45 -15.44
C CYS A 164 -12.28 6.45 -14.29
N PHE A 165 -11.96 5.20 -14.64
CA PHE A 165 -11.87 4.10 -13.69
C PHE A 165 -10.60 4.20 -12.83
N LYS A 166 -10.74 4.87 -11.68
CA LYS A 166 -9.73 4.99 -10.62
C LYS A 166 -10.35 4.70 -9.23
N PRO A 167 -10.82 3.47 -8.99
CA PRO A 167 -11.60 3.17 -7.80
C PRO A 167 -10.77 3.22 -6.52
N SER A 168 -11.42 3.60 -5.42
CA SER A 168 -10.95 3.48 -4.05
C SER A 168 -11.64 2.29 -3.35
N LEU A 169 -10.94 1.68 -2.41
CA LEU A 169 -11.47 0.68 -1.49
C LEU A 169 -11.69 1.32 -0.11
N PHE A 170 -12.86 1.09 0.47
CA PHE A 170 -13.21 1.51 1.82
C PHE A 170 -13.69 0.31 2.64
N ALA A 171 -13.49 0.37 3.95
CA ALA A 171 -13.95 -0.68 4.85
C ALA A 171 -15.48 -0.79 4.79
N ILE A 172 -16.00 -2.01 4.73
CA ILE A 172 -17.43 -2.28 4.90
C ILE A 172 -17.73 -2.53 6.38
N ASP A 173 -18.85 -2.02 6.87
CA ASP A 173 -19.33 -2.28 8.24
C ASP A 173 -19.61 -3.80 8.39
N PRO A 174 -19.07 -4.49 9.42
CA PRO A 174 -19.34 -5.91 9.66
C PRO A 174 -20.83 -6.26 9.82
N ASN A 175 -21.67 -5.30 10.20
CA ASN A 175 -23.12 -5.47 10.35
C ASN A 175 -23.90 -5.11 9.07
N HIS A 176 -23.22 -4.72 7.99
CA HIS A 176 -23.87 -4.43 6.73
C HIS A 176 -24.48 -5.71 6.12
N LYS A 177 -25.72 -5.63 5.59
CA LYS A 177 -26.45 -6.80 5.03
C LYS A 177 -25.66 -7.57 3.96
N ALA A 178 -24.85 -6.85 3.18
CA ALA A 178 -23.98 -7.44 2.17
C ALA A 178 -22.93 -8.40 2.74
N VAL A 179 -22.45 -8.18 3.98
CA VAL A 179 -21.48 -9.05 4.65
C VAL A 179 -22.08 -10.45 4.85
N GLU A 180 -23.30 -10.53 5.36
CA GLU A 180 -23.99 -11.80 5.58
C GLU A 180 -24.21 -12.57 4.27
N ALA A 181 -24.59 -11.85 3.19
CA ALA A 181 -24.76 -12.44 1.87
C ALA A 181 -23.45 -12.96 1.28
N TYR A 182 -22.36 -12.19 1.40
CA TYR A 182 -21.03 -12.59 0.96
C TYR A 182 -20.51 -13.81 1.74
N GLU A 183 -20.63 -13.82 3.07
CA GLU A 183 -20.14 -14.91 3.92
C GLU A 183 -20.82 -16.25 3.61
N ARG A 184 -22.10 -16.23 3.18
CA ARG A 184 -22.78 -17.42 2.67
C ARG A 184 -22.27 -17.90 1.31
N ALA A 185 -21.91 -16.97 0.42
CA ALA A 185 -21.53 -17.27 -0.96
C ALA A 185 -20.03 -17.55 -1.15
N LYS A 186 -19.17 -17.09 -0.22
CA LYS A 186 -17.72 -17.00 -0.43
C LYS A 186 -17.04 -18.30 -0.87
N LEU A 187 -17.46 -19.45 -0.34
CA LEU A 187 -16.84 -20.74 -0.71
C LEU A 187 -17.14 -21.12 -2.17
N GLY A 188 -18.37 -20.88 -2.64
CA GLY A 188 -18.74 -21.10 -4.04
C GLY A 188 -18.12 -20.08 -4.99
N LEU A 189 -17.89 -18.85 -4.52
CA LEU A 189 -17.11 -17.86 -5.27
C LEU A 189 -15.66 -18.33 -5.46
N VAL A 190 -15.00 -18.77 -4.37
CA VAL A 190 -13.63 -19.31 -4.41
C VAL A 190 -13.52 -20.51 -5.36
N GLU A 191 -14.46 -21.45 -5.32
CA GLU A 191 -14.47 -22.61 -6.21
C GLU A 191 -14.54 -22.19 -7.68
N GLN A 192 -15.39 -21.22 -8.01
CA GLN A 192 -15.48 -20.65 -9.35
C GLN A 192 -14.20 -19.92 -9.76
N LEU A 193 -13.58 -19.14 -8.86
CA LEU A 193 -12.31 -18.47 -9.14
C LEU A 193 -11.18 -19.47 -9.38
N ASN A 194 -11.08 -20.52 -8.59
CA ASN A 194 -10.08 -21.57 -8.78
C ASN A 194 -10.28 -22.33 -10.09
N THR A 195 -11.53 -22.53 -10.50
CA THR A 195 -11.86 -23.20 -11.76
C THR A 195 -11.51 -22.35 -12.98
N ASN A 196 -11.81 -21.05 -12.94
CA ASN A 196 -11.67 -20.16 -14.11
C ASN A 196 -10.32 -19.45 -14.18
N LEU A 197 -9.70 -19.14 -13.04
CA LEU A 197 -8.46 -18.36 -12.94
C LEU A 197 -7.33 -19.15 -12.29
N GLY A 198 -7.60 -20.26 -11.60
CA GLY A 198 -6.56 -21.09 -10.97
C GLY A 198 -5.64 -20.28 -10.06
N SER A 199 -4.33 -20.28 -10.36
CA SER A 199 -3.33 -19.54 -9.60
C SER A 199 -3.13 -18.09 -10.06
N SER A 200 -3.99 -17.55 -10.93
CA SER A 200 -3.87 -16.19 -11.47
C SER A 200 -4.64 -15.12 -10.68
N TRP A 201 -5.53 -15.53 -9.78
CA TRP A 201 -6.15 -14.59 -8.83
C TRP A 201 -5.35 -14.54 -7.52
N ARG A 202 -5.45 -13.42 -6.79
CA ARG A 202 -4.65 -13.13 -5.61
C ARG A 202 -5.49 -12.83 -4.38
N VAL A 203 -6.54 -12.04 -4.53
CA VAL A 203 -7.37 -11.61 -3.40
C VAL A 203 -8.84 -11.69 -3.80
N MET A 204 -9.70 -12.10 -2.86
CA MET A 204 -11.13 -11.92 -2.94
C MET A 204 -11.64 -11.41 -1.60
N CYS A 205 -12.28 -10.24 -1.57
CA CYS A 205 -12.83 -9.68 -0.34
C CYS A 205 -14.01 -8.73 -0.65
N LEU A 206 -14.91 -8.54 0.32
CA LEU A 206 -16.00 -7.58 0.23
C LEU A 206 -15.54 -6.22 0.77
N PHE A 207 -15.72 -5.17 -0.02
CA PHE A 207 -15.42 -3.78 0.36
C PHE A 207 -16.58 -2.86 0.01
N ASN A 208 -16.53 -1.63 0.53
CA ASN A 208 -17.18 -0.50 -0.11
C ASN A 208 -16.28 0.00 -1.25
N PHE A 209 -16.74 -0.12 -2.50
CA PHE A 209 -15.98 0.18 -3.71
C PHE A 209 -16.58 1.37 -4.44
N GLY A 210 -15.75 2.38 -4.72
CA GLY A 210 -16.18 3.58 -5.45
C GLY A 210 -15.07 4.60 -5.61
N LEU A 211 -15.30 5.67 -6.36
CA LEU A 211 -14.29 6.73 -6.51
C LEU A 211 -14.02 7.44 -5.16
N THR A 212 -15.10 7.70 -4.43
CA THR A 212 -15.12 8.36 -3.13
C THR A 212 -16.00 7.57 -2.18
N GLU A 213 -15.79 7.73 -0.87
CA GLU A 213 -16.50 6.97 0.16
C GLU A 213 -18.02 7.14 0.08
N ASP A 214 -18.51 8.36 -0.15
CA ASP A 214 -19.95 8.67 -0.29
C ASP A 214 -20.61 8.03 -1.52
N LYS A 215 -19.81 7.67 -2.54
CA LYS A 215 -20.26 7.02 -3.77
C LYS A 215 -19.97 5.51 -3.78
N ALA A 216 -19.31 5.01 -2.74
CA ALA A 216 -18.92 3.63 -2.64
C ALA A 216 -20.13 2.73 -2.40
N VAL A 217 -20.07 1.51 -2.93
CA VAL A 217 -21.10 0.48 -2.72
C VAL A 217 -20.46 -0.87 -2.42
N PRO A 218 -21.19 -1.78 -1.76
CA PRO A 218 -20.70 -3.13 -1.54
C PRO A 218 -20.30 -3.82 -2.84
N ALA A 219 -19.04 -4.24 -2.92
CA ALA A 219 -18.51 -4.99 -4.04
C ALA A 219 -17.57 -6.11 -3.57
N VAL A 220 -17.71 -7.30 -4.14
CA VAL A 220 -16.65 -8.32 -4.06
C VAL A 220 -15.58 -7.93 -5.05
N VAL A 221 -14.44 -7.51 -4.53
CA VAL A 221 -13.26 -7.15 -5.31
C VAL A 221 -12.36 -8.36 -5.42
N ILE A 222 -12.01 -8.70 -6.66
CA ILE A 222 -11.13 -9.80 -7.01
C ILE A 222 -9.88 -9.22 -7.65
N MET A 223 -8.74 -9.37 -6.98
CA MET A 223 -7.45 -8.96 -7.53
C MET A 223 -6.85 -10.13 -8.31
N VAL A 224 -6.37 -9.86 -9.53
CA VAL A 224 -5.71 -10.83 -10.41
C VAL A 224 -4.33 -10.33 -10.82
N ASP A 225 -3.43 -11.24 -11.20
CA ASP A 225 -2.15 -10.83 -11.76
C ASP A 225 -2.37 -9.94 -13.00
N PRO A 226 -1.53 -8.92 -13.23
CA PRO A 226 -1.51 -8.19 -14.50
C PRO A 226 -1.34 -9.13 -15.70
N GLY A 227 -1.98 -8.79 -16.82
CA GLY A 227 -1.92 -9.56 -18.06
C GLY A 227 -2.71 -10.87 -18.08
N VAL A 228 -3.47 -11.19 -17.03
CA VAL A 228 -4.32 -12.39 -17.00
C VAL A 228 -5.42 -12.30 -18.05
N TYR A 229 -5.58 -13.38 -18.83
CA TYR A 229 -6.62 -13.51 -19.84
C TYR A 229 -7.78 -14.35 -19.32
N CYS A 230 -8.99 -13.82 -19.42
CA CYS A 230 -10.22 -14.51 -19.04
C CYS A 230 -11.40 -13.91 -19.79
N ASP A 231 -12.51 -14.64 -19.88
CA ASP A 231 -13.79 -14.01 -20.18
C ASP A 231 -14.35 -13.41 -18.89
N PHE A 232 -13.83 -12.24 -18.54
CA PHE A 232 -14.17 -11.55 -17.31
C PHE A 232 -15.64 -11.18 -17.25
N ALA A 233 -16.29 -10.85 -18.38
CA ALA A 233 -17.72 -10.54 -18.41
C ALA A 233 -18.57 -11.78 -18.06
N VAL A 234 -18.29 -12.94 -18.65
CA VAL A 234 -19.00 -14.19 -18.33
C VAL A 234 -18.74 -14.62 -16.89
N LEU A 235 -17.49 -14.53 -16.43
CA LEU A 235 -17.12 -14.87 -15.05
C LEU A 235 -17.81 -13.95 -14.03
N GLU A 236 -17.84 -12.65 -14.30
CA GLU A 236 -18.53 -11.64 -13.50
C GLU A 236 -20.01 -12.01 -13.30
N ILE A 237 -20.72 -12.33 -14.39
CA ILE A 237 -22.14 -12.73 -14.34
C ILE A 237 -22.32 -14.01 -13.55
N SER A 238 -21.43 -14.99 -13.72
CA SER A 238 -21.46 -16.26 -12.99
C SER A 238 -21.32 -16.06 -11.47
N LEU A 239 -20.35 -15.24 -11.05
CA LEU A 239 -20.11 -14.93 -9.64
C LEU A 239 -21.25 -14.10 -9.06
N ARG A 240 -21.75 -13.10 -9.82
CA ARG A 240 -22.85 -12.23 -9.40
C ARG A 240 -24.13 -13.02 -9.09
N ARG A 241 -24.39 -14.14 -9.78
CA ARG A 241 -25.54 -15.03 -9.51
C ARG A 241 -25.48 -15.74 -8.16
N GLN A 242 -24.30 -15.88 -7.56
CA GLN A 242 -24.14 -16.50 -6.25
C GLN A 242 -24.36 -15.54 -5.09
N VAL A 243 -24.30 -14.22 -5.35
CA VAL A 243 -24.52 -13.17 -4.36
C VAL A 243 -25.84 -12.44 -4.61
N THR A 244 -26.22 -11.56 -3.69
CA THR A 244 -27.42 -10.70 -3.86
C THR A 244 -27.19 -9.65 -4.94
N THR A 245 -28.26 -9.20 -5.60
CA THR A 245 -28.23 -8.16 -6.65
C THR A 245 -27.68 -6.80 -6.21
N GLU A 246 -27.57 -6.56 -4.91
CA GLU A 246 -27.00 -5.34 -4.33
C GLU A 246 -25.46 -5.35 -4.28
N ILE A 247 -24.84 -6.52 -4.39
CA ILE A 247 -23.38 -6.66 -4.37
C ILE A 247 -22.86 -6.70 -5.81
N THR A 248 -21.91 -5.83 -6.14
CA THR A 248 -21.24 -5.86 -7.44
C THR A 248 -20.01 -6.76 -7.41
N ILE A 249 -19.60 -7.28 -8.57
CA ILE A 249 -18.33 -8.00 -8.73
C ILE A 249 -17.37 -7.10 -9.50
N GLU A 250 -16.15 -6.94 -9.01
CA GLU A 250 -15.14 -6.06 -9.59
C GLU A 250 -13.81 -6.81 -9.72
N PHE A 251 -13.23 -6.83 -10.91
CA PHE A 251 -11.90 -7.37 -11.16
C PHE A 251 -10.88 -6.24 -11.26
N LEU A 252 -9.76 -6.37 -10.56
CA LEU A 252 -8.66 -5.40 -10.61
C LEU A 252 -7.34 -6.13 -10.84
N PRO A 253 -6.42 -5.60 -11.67
CA PRO A 253 -5.04 -6.03 -11.61
C PRO A 253 -4.46 -5.60 -10.26
N GLY A 254 -3.73 -6.51 -9.61
CA GLY A 254 -3.17 -6.25 -8.30
C GLY A 254 -2.82 -7.54 -7.59
N GLY A 255 -2.35 -7.40 -6.37
CA GLY A 255 -1.93 -8.55 -5.61
C GLY A 255 -1.65 -8.25 -4.16
N MET A 256 -0.97 -9.21 -3.56
CA MET A 256 -0.49 -9.10 -2.20
C MET A 256 1.02 -9.08 -2.27
N SER A 257 1.62 -8.11 -1.61
CA SER A 257 3.03 -8.18 -1.31
C SER A 257 3.14 -8.59 0.15
N LEU A 258 3.82 -9.70 0.42
CA LEU A 258 4.58 -9.69 1.65
C LEU A 258 5.64 -8.63 1.44
N SER A 259 5.83 -7.72 2.40
CA SER A 259 6.96 -6.79 2.35
C SER A 259 8.26 -7.57 2.60
N SER A 260 8.53 -8.61 1.81
CA SER A 260 9.77 -9.32 1.81
C SER A 260 10.88 -8.28 1.68
N PRO A 261 12.00 -8.44 2.40
CA PRO A 261 13.22 -7.77 1.99
C PRO A 261 13.38 -8.05 0.48
N GLU A 262 13.54 -6.97 -0.26
CA GLU A 262 13.40 -6.80 -1.71
C GLU A 262 13.64 -8.08 -2.54
N PRO A 263 12.84 -8.34 -3.60
CA PRO A 263 12.93 -9.58 -4.35
C PRO A 263 14.36 -9.87 -4.82
N LYS A 264 14.76 -11.15 -4.75
CA LYS A 264 16.01 -11.71 -5.29
C LYS A 264 16.09 -11.62 -6.83
N GLN A 265 15.53 -10.58 -7.46
CA GLN A 265 15.73 -10.34 -8.88
C GLN A 265 17.19 -9.95 -9.10
N LYS A 266 17.91 -10.85 -9.77
CA LYS A 266 19.31 -10.73 -10.18
C LYS A 266 19.55 -9.60 -11.20
N GLU A 267 18.55 -8.76 -11.48
CA GLU A 267 18.67 -7.57 -12.32
C GLU A 267 18.65 -6.32 -11.45
N ALA A 268 19.86 -5.91 -11.08
CA ALA A 268 20.34 -4.53 -10.95
C ALA A 268 19.36 -3.40 -10.54
N GLN A 269 19.68 -2.83 -9.38
CA GLN A 269 19.94 -1.39 -9.25
C GLN A 269 18.76 -0.41 -9.26
N LYS A 270 17.81 -0.62 -8.37
CA LYS A 270 17.29 0.47 -7.51
C LYS A 270 16.72 -0.16 -6.26
N SER A 271 17.61 -0.55 -5.33
CA SER A 271 17.20 -0.76 -3.94
C SER A 271 16.38 0.46 -3.54
N SER A 272 15.17 0.28 -3.00
CA SER A 272 14.35 1.41 -2.58
C SER A 272 15.19 2.34 -1.72
N PRO A 273 15.13 3.67 -1.95
CA PRO A 273 15.98 4.60 -1.22
C PRO A 273 15.80 4.42 0.28
N GLY A 274 16.85 4.70 1.04
CA GLY A 274 16.75 4.70 2.50
C GLY A 274 15.72 5.71 2.97
N VAL A 275 15.04 5.39 4.06
CA VAL A 275 14.10 6.31 4.72
C VAL A 275 14.90 7.26 5.60
N ILE A 276 14.61 8.56 5.48
CA ILE A 276 15.22 9.61 6.28
C ILE A 276 14.54 9.65 7.65
N PHE A 277 15.32 9.49 8.72
CA PHE A 277 14.82 9.48 10.10
C PHE A 277 15.13 10.76 10.89
N LEU A 278 15.77 11.77 10.31
CA LEU A 278 16.29 12.94 11.05
C LEU A 278 15.21 13.67 11.87
N SER A 279 14.00 13.81 11.32
CA SER A 279 12.87 14.45 12.02
C SER A 279 12.23 13.58 13.09
N ARG A 280 12.42 12.26 13.04
CA ARG A 280 11.78 11.26 13.90
C ARG A 280 12.70 10.72 14.99
N MET A 281 14.01 10.75 14.75
CA MET A 281 14.98 10.24 15.69
C MET A 281 15.18 11.18 16.87
N ARG A 282 15.59 10.61 18.00
CA ARG A 282 15.91 11.33 19.23
C ARG A 282 17.41 11.60 19.34
N CYS A 283 17.78 12.66 20.03
CA CYS A 283 19.19 12.95 20.35
C CYS A 283 19.80 11.95 21.34
N ASP A 284 18.97 11.22 22.11
CA ASP A 284 19.42 10.28 23.16
C ASP A 284 19.68 8.85 22.64
N SER A 285 19.59 8.63 21.33
CA SER A 285 19.75 7.31 20.68
C SER A 285 18.76 6.23 21.14
N ARG A 286 17.71 6.58 21.90
CA ARG A 286 16.73 5.59 22.35
C ARG A 286 15.91 5.07 21.17
N ILE A 287 15.71 3.76 21.17
CA ILE A 287 14.90 3.06 20.17
C ILE A 287 13.44 3.21 20.54
N GLU A 288 12.59 3.48 19.55
CA GLU A 288 11.14 3.59 19.71
C GLU A 288 10.41 2.70 18.71
N MET A 289 9.14 2.39 19.00
CA MET A 289 8.25 1.71 18.05
C MET A 289 8.19 2.49 16.73
N GLY A 290 8.16 1.75 15.61
CA GLY A 290 8.09 2.34 14.29
C GLY A 290 9.45 2.73 13.70
N CYS A 291 10.54 2.59 14.45
CA CYS A 291 11.89 2.79 13.94
C CYS A 291 12.30 1.71 12.94
N SER A 292 13.31 2.05 12.12
CA SER A 292 13.95 1.09 11.22
C SER A 292 14.79 0.07 11.99
N ILE A 293 14.73 -1.18 11.53
CA ILE A 293 15.65 -2.26 11.92
C ILE A 293 16.10 -3.02 10.68
N GLY A 294 17.28 -3.62 10.76
CA GLY A 294 17.82 -4.48 9.72
C GLY A 294 18.67 -5.61 10.28
N VAL A 295 18.93 -6.62 9.45
CA VAL A 295 19.84 -7.72 9.78
C VAL A 295 21.26 -7.30 9.46
N ARG A 296 22.22 -7.67 10.31
CA ARG A 296 23.64 -7.40 10.05
C ARG A 296 24.09 -8.00 8.72
N GLY A 297 24.66 -7.17 7.84
CA GLY A 297 25.12 -7.57 6.52
C GLY A 297 24.05 -7.50 5.42
N GLU A 298 22.84 -7.02 5.74
CA GLU A 298 21.77 -6.79 4.78
C GLU A 298 21.42 -5.29 4.67
N ARG A 299 21.06 -4.87 3.46
CA ARG A 299 20.53 -3.51 3.23
C ARG A 299 19.02 -3.43 3.43
N GLY A 300 18.33 -4.57 3.49
CA GLY A 300 16.90 -4.64 3.75
C GLY A 300 16.53 -4.06 5.12
N GLY A 301 15.36 -3.43 5.21
CA GLY A 301 14.87 -2.83 6.44
C GLY A 301 13.39 -3.07 6.65
N GLY A 302 13.01 -3.26 7.92
CA GLY A 302 11.63 -3.35 8.36
C GLY A 302 11.39 -2.50 9.60
N THR A 303 10.28 -2.72 10.27
CA THR A 303 9.86 -1.93 11.41
C THR A 303 10.11 -2.65 12.74
N MET A 304 10.62 -1.93 13.73
CA MET A 304 10.58 -2.35 15.13
C MET A 304 9.16 -2.16 15.66
N GLY A 305 8.45 -3.25 15.98
CA GLY A 305 7.06 -3.18 16.44
C GLY A 305 6.94 -2.56 17.82
N GLY A 306 7.66 -3.09 18.79
CA GLY A 306 7.72 -2.53 20.14
C GLY A 306 8.41 -3.46 21.12
N PHE A 307 8.62 -2.97 22.33
CA PHE A 307 9.23 -3.71 23.42
C PHE A 307 8.26 -4.75 23.98
N VAL A 308 8.74 -5.97 24.20
CA VAL A 308 7.96 -7.06 24.79
C VAL A 308 8.83 -7.87 25.74
N THR A 309 8.20 -8.62 26.64
CA THR A 309 8.89 -9.59 27.49
C THR A 309 8.50 -11.00 27.10
N LEU A 310 9.46 -11.93 27.18
CA LEU A 310 9.20 -13.35 27.01
C LEU A 310 9.59 -14.07 28.31
N THR A 311 8.61 -14.63 29.01
CA THR A 311 8.82 -15.29 30.31
C THR A 311 8.72 -16.80 30.16
N GLU A 312 9.80 -17.51 30.46
CA GLU A 312 9.85 -18.99 30.39
C GLU A 312 10.50 -19.52 31.66
N ASN A 313 9.85 -20.47 32.35
CA ASN A 313 10.37 -21.07 33.59
C ASN A 313 10.80 -20.04 34.67
N GLY A 314 10.10 -18.90 34.75
CA GLY A 314 10.40 -17.80 35.68
C GLY A 314 11.51 -16.85 35.22
N LEU A 315 12.20 -17.16 34.11
CA LEU A 315 13.18 -16.26 33.50
C LEU A 315 12.46 -15.27 32.56
N VAL A 316 12.55 -13.98 32.88
CA VAL A 316 12.01 -12.90 32.04
C VAL A 316 13.09 -12.39 31.09
N ARG A 317 12.91 -12.60 29.80
CA ARG A 317 13.75 -12.03 28.74
C ARG A 317 13.11 -10.76 28.22
N LYS A 318 13.93 -9.75 27.93
CA LYS A 318 13.52 -8.43 27.46
C LYS A 318 13.98 -8.26 26.03
N GLY A 319 13.11 -7.73 25.17
CA GLY A 319 13.41 -7.64 23.76
C GLY A 319 12.39 -6.82 22.97
N VAL A 320 12.43 -6.96 21.66
CA VAL A 320 11.48 -6.34 20.74
C VAL A 320 10.78 -7.39 19.90
N LEU A 321 9.56 -7.08 19.45
CA LEU A 321 8.80 -7.90 18.51
C LEU A 321 8.81 -7.24 17.12
N THR A 322 8.99 -8.06 16.08
CA THR A 322 8.86 -7.68 14.67
C THR A 322 8.39 -8.90 13.87
N ASN A 323 8.41 -8.83 12.54
CA ASN A 323 8.08 -9.93 11.64
C ASN A 323 9.28 -10.83 11.36
N TYR A 324 9.06 -12.12 11.14
CA TYR A 324 10.16 -13.04 10.80
C TYR A 324 10.82 -12.66 9.47
N HIS A 325 10.04 -12.28 8.44
CA HIS A 325 10.65 -11.88 7.16
C HIS A 325 11.55 -10.63 7.26
N VAL A 326 11.39 -9.81 8.29
CA VAL A 326 12.25 -8.63 8.54
C VAL A 326 13.61 -9.05 9.10
N VAL A 327 13.69 -10.21 9.78
CA VAL A 327 14.89 -10.70 10.47
C VAL A 327 15.32 -12.09 9.98
N GLN A 328 15.10 -12.36 8.70
CA GLN A 328 15.57 -13.59 8.06
C GLN A 328 17.09 -13.72 8.09
N PRO A 329 17.63 -14.94 8.03
CA PRO A 329 19.04 -15.13 7.73
C PRO A 329 19.47 -14.32 6.50
N PRO A 330 20.65 -13.68 6.52
CA PRO A 330 21.09 -12.84 5.42
C PRO A 330 21.15 -13.66 4.12
N SER A 331 21.03 -12.97 2.99
CA SER A 331 21.13 -13.51 1.64
C SER A 331 22.41 -14.33 1.43
N SER A 332 23.50 -13.94 2.11
CA SER A 332 24.81 -14.61 2.15
C SER A 332 24.87 -15.89 2.99
N ALA A 333 23.86 -16.17 3.81
CA ALA A 333 23.77 -17.42 4.57
C ALA A 333 23.57 -18.63 3.65
N ASP A 334 23.98 -19.81 4.14
CA ASP A 334 23.76 -21.09 3.47
C ASP A 334 22.27 -21.30 3.17
N GLU A 335 21.95 -21.91 2.03
CA GLU A 335 20.56 -22.23 1.65
C GLU A 335 19.93 -23.19 2.68
N ASP A 336 20.71 -24.11 3.27
CA ASP A 336 20.20 -25.01 4.32
C ASP A 336 19.78 -24.24 5.58
N VAL A 337 20.50 -23.17 5.94
CA VAL A 337 20.17 -22.31 7.08
C VAL A 337 18.90 -21.52 6.79
N LYS A 338 18.76 -20.97 5.58
CA LYS A 338 17.55 -20.25 5.16
C LYS A 338 16.33 -21.17 5.14
N LEU A 339 16.48 -22.40 4.62
CA LEU A 339 15.42 -23.40 4.62
C LEU A 339 15.03 -23.82 6.04
N LEU A 340 16.03 -24.02 6.92
CA LEU A 340 15.80 -24.35 8.32
C LEU A 340 15.03 -23.24 9.04
N ALA A 341 15.43 -21.98 8.85
CA ALA A 341 14.76 -20.81 9.41
C ALA A 341 13.33 -20.64 8.86
N ASP A 342 13.14 -20.84 7.55
CA ASP A 342 11.80 -20.77 6.95
C ASP A 342 10.88 -21.87 7.50
N ARG A 343 11.43 -23.08 7.72
CA ARG A 343 10.68 -24.23 8.22
C ARG A 343 10.32 -24.16 9.71
N HIS A 344 11.29 -23.79 10.54
CA HIS A 344 11.15 -23.91 11.99
C HIS A 344 11.25 -22.58 12.74
N GLY A 345 11.60 -21.50 12.06
CA GLY A 345 12.07 -20.28 12.71
C GLY A 345 13.34 -20.52 13.53
N SER A 346 13.64 -19.55 14.40
CA SER A 346 14.64 -19.69 15.46
C SER A 346 14.01 -20.27 16.72
N ALA A 347 14.80 -20.98 17.53
CA ALA A 347 14.31 -21.57 18.78
C ALA A 347 15.28 -21.34 19.95
N ILE A 348 14.74 -21.10 21.15
CA ILE A 348 15.52 -20.92 22.39
C ILE A 348 16.38 -22.14 22.69
N SER A 349 15.83 -23.34 22.48
CA SER A 349 16.49 -24.62 22.77
C SER A 349 17.61 -24.97 21.78
N ARG A 350 17.71 -24.26 20.65
CA ARG A 350 18.66 -24.53 19.57
C ARG A 350 19.32 -23.22 19.12
N PRO A 351 20.33 -22.72 19.86
CA PRO A 351 21.14 -21.61 19.38
C PRO A 351 21.95 -22.06 18.17
N ASP A 352 21.51 -21.66 16.98
CA ASP A 352 22.12 -21.98 15.69
C ASP A 352 22.25 -20.74 14.80
N GLN A 353 22.59 -20.95 13.52
CA GLN A 353 22.80 -19.89 12.54
C GLN A 353 21.51 -19.20 12.07
N THR A 354 20.33 -19.69 12.48
CA THR A 354 19.06 -19.00 12.21
C THR A 354 18.88 -17.76 13.11
N GLN A 355 19.58 -17.73 14.26
CA GLN A 355 19.58 -16.59 15.16
C GLN A 355 20.53 -15.52 14.63
N VAL A 356 19.99 -14.43 14.07
CA VAL A 356 20.78 -13.34 13.48
C VAL A 356 20.87 -12.12 14.38
N ASP A 357 21.94 -11.33 14.17
CA ASP A 357 22.10 -10.02 14.81
C ASP A 357 21.20 -8.98 14.13
N VAL A 358 20.42 -8.27 14.94
CA VAL A 358 19.52 -7.21 14.51
C VAL A 358 20.09 -5.85 14.94
N LEU A 359 20.08 -4.92 14.00
CA LEU A 359 20.66 -3.58 14.15
C LEU A 359 19.56 -2.52 14.19
N TYR A 360 19.82 -1.47 14.95
CA TYR A 360 19.05 -0.24 14.94
C TYR A 360 19.42 0.56 13.69
N PHE A 361 18.41 0.76 12.86
CA PHE A 361 18.45 1.19 11.47
C PHE A 361 19.11 0.18 10.54
N ALA A 362 18.41 -0.11 9.44
CA ALA A 362 18.99 -0.75 8.28
C ALA A 362 20.07 0.16 7.66
N GLU A 363 21.10 -0.43 7.06
CA GLU A 363 22.25 0.28 6.51
C GLU A 363 21.86 1.41 5.55
N LYS A 364 20.91 1.15 4.65
CA LYS A 364 20.43 2.17 3.70
C LYS A 364 19.75 3.37 4.37
N ASP A 365 19.10 3.17 5.52
CA ASP A 365 18.45 4.25 6.26
C ASP A 365 19.46 5.10 7.02
N ILE A 366 20.55 4.48 7.49
CA ILE A 366 21.71 5.20 8.05
C ILE A 366 22.30 6.09 6.97
N GLU A 367 22.56 5.56 5.77
CA GLU A 367 23.10 6.31 4.64
C GLU A 367 22.21 7.51 4.27
N ALA A 368 20.91 7.28 4.07
CA ALA A 368 19.96 8.34 3.71
C ALA A 368 19.82 9.40 4.81
N THR A 369 19.74 8.98 6.08
CA THR A 369 19.64 9.91 7.21
C THR A 369 20.94 10.69 7.41
N LEU A 370 22.10 10.07 7.21
CA LEU A 370 23.40 10.74 7.29
C LEU A 370 23.54 11.80 6.20
N GLN A 371 23.12 11.48 4.98
CA GLN A 371 23.12 12.44 3.87
C GLN A 371 22.23 13.64 4.20
N ASP A 372 20.95 13.41 4.53
CA ASP A 372 19.99 14.46 4.88
C ASP A 372 20.47 15.32 6.05
N ALA A 373 21.02 14.71 7.10
CA ALA A 373 21.55 15.41 8.26
C ALA A 373 22.71 16.34 7.90
N ASN A 374 23.64 15.90 7.05
CA ASN A 374 24.76 16.76 6.61
C ASN A 374 24.25 17.94 5.75
N GLU A 375 23.32 17.68 4.83
CA GLU A 375 22.70 18.71 3.99
C GLU A 375 21.92 19.74 4.84
N HIS A 376 21.16 19.26 5.83
CA HIS A 376 20.41 20.11 6.75
C HIS A 376 21.32 20.96 7.64
N VAL A 377 22.40 20.38 8.19
CA VAL A 377 23.41 21.13 8.95
C VAL A 377 24.04 22.23 8.08
N ALA A 378 24.47 21.90 6.86
CA ALA A 378 25.08 22.87 5.96
C ALA A 378 24.12 24.02 5.60
N SER A 379 22.84 23.70 5.37
CA SER A 379 21.77 24.68 5.11
C SER A 379 21.55 25.61 6.30
N LEU A 380 21.42 25.05 7.51
CA LEU A 380 21.22 25.82 8.74
C LEU A 380 22.45 26.69 9.08
N GLU A 381 23.67 26.19 8.91
CA GLU A 381 24.89 26.98 9.11
C GLU A 381 24.93 28.18 8.17
N LYS A 382 24.58 28.00 6.89
CA LYS A 382 24.49 29.09 5.92
C LYS A 382 23.44 30.13 6.31
N GLU A 383 22.25 29.70 6.76
CA GLU A 383 21.20 30.62 7.21
C GLU A 383 21.57 31.35 8.50
N VAL A 384 22.21 30.69 9.47
CA VAL A 384 22.72 31.32 10.70
C VAL A 384 23.79 32.35 10.36
N GLN A 385 24.75 32.03 9.48
CA GLN A 385 25.78 32.97 9.03
C GLN A 385 25.18 34.18 8.33
N LYS A 386 24.18 33.96 7.45
CA LYS A 386 23.47 35.04 6.77
C LYS A 386 22.76 35.98 7.76
N LEU A 387 21.99 35.43 8.70
CA LEU A 387 21.27 36.23 9.70
C LEU A 387 22.22 37.02 10.61
N ARG A 388 23.38 36.45 10.96
CA ARG A 388 24.42 37.16 11.73
C ARG A 388 25.05 38.30 10.92
N ALA A 389 25.37 38.06 9.64
CA ALA A 389 25.90 39.11 8.77
C ALA A 389 24.89 40.26 8.57
N GLU A 390 23.61 39.96 8.37
CA GLU A 390 22.55 40.97 8.32
C GLU A 390 22.44 41.73 9.65
N GLN A 391 22.50 41.04 10.79
CA GLN A 391 22.49 41.69 12.11
C GLN A 391 23.67 42.66 12.29
N GLU A 392 24.87 42.26 11.86
CA GLU A 392 26.07 43.09 11.87
C GLU A 392 25.93 44.32 10.97
N GLU A 393 25.35 44.18 9.78
CA GLU A 393 25.10 45.30 8.86
C GLU A 393 24.12 46.32 9.47
N TRP A 394 23.02 45.86 10.08
CA TRP A 394 22.06 46.72 10.75
C TRP A 394 22.68 47.48 11.92
N VAL A 395 23.51 46.82 12.72
CA VAL A 395 24.26 47.44 13.81
C VAL A 395 25.24 48.48 13.26
N ALA A 396 25.92 48.18 12.15
CA ALA A 396 26.90 49.08 11.53
C ALA A 396 26.28 50.39 11.02
N VAL A 397 25.02 50.37 10.57
CA VAL A 397 24.29 51.58 10.16
C VAL A 397 23.57 52.30 11.32
N GLY A 398 23.77 51.84 12.57
CA GLY A 398 23.12 52.39 13.76
C GLY A 398 21.63 52.09 13.85
N ALA A 399 21.13 51.14 13.05
CA ALA A 399 19.73 50.74 13.09
C ALA A 399 19.49 49.75 14.24
N ARG A 400 18.28 49.79 14.80
CA ARG A 400 17.87 48.84 15.84
C ARG A 400 17.56 47.48 15.20
N ILE A 401 18.15 46.41 15.70
CA ILE A 401 17.88 45.04 15.27
C ILE A 401 16.39 44.73 15.49
N HIS A 402 15.75 44.17 14.47
CA HIS A 402 14.33 43.82 14.55
C HIS A 402 14.15 42.55 15.42
N PRO A 403 13.25 42.52 16.43
CA PRO A 403 13.07 41.37 17.33
C PRO A 403 12.79 40.03 16.61
N TYR A 404 12.14 40.10 15.45
CA TYR A 404 11.92 38.96 14.56
C TYR A 404 13.24 38.29 14.11
N MET A 405 14.29 39.06 13.79
CA MET A 405 15.58 38.51 13.38
C MET A 405 16.26 37.76 14.51
N GLU A 406 16.26 38.32 15.72
CA GLU A 406 16.80 37.66 16.92
C GLU A 406 16.07 36.35 17.22
N THR A 407 14.74 36.37 17.11
CA THR A 407 13.90 35.19 17.29
C THR A 407 14.23 34.12 16.24
N ARG A 408 14.34 34.51 14.96
CA ARG A 408 14.66 33.58 13.86
C ARG A 408 16.07 33.01 14.00
N LEU A 409 17.05 33.83 14.39
CA LEU A 409 18.42 33.39 14.65
C LEU A 409 18.44 32.36 15.78
N GLY A 410 17.78 32.64 16.91
CA GLY A 410 17.70 31.70 18.03
C GLY A 410 17.00 30.38 17.68
N ILE A 411 15.95 30.41 16.85
CA ILE A 411 15.29 29.21 16.33
C ILE A 411 16.27 28.40 15.47
N ASN A 412 16.97 29.04 14.53
CA ASN A 412 17.92 28.37 13.65
C ASN A 412 19.14 27.81 14.40
N GLU A 413 19.66 28.53 15.38
CA GLU A 413 20.76 28.06 16.22
C GLU A 413 20.36 26.85 17.06
N LYS A 414 19.15 26.85 17.63
CA LYS A 414 18.62 25.69 18.36
C LYS A 414 18.42 24.48 17.43
N ALA A 415 17.83 24.69 16.26
CA ALA A 415 17.65 23.63 15.27
C ALA A 415 19.00 23.07 14.79
N LEU A 416 20.01 23.93 14.61
CA LEU A 416 21.36 23.52 14.24
C LEU A 416 22.02 22.67 15.32
N ALA A 417 21.92 23.08 16.59
CA ALA A 417 22.44 22.32 17.71
C ALA A 417 21.78 20.93 17.81
N GLU A 418 20.44 20.88 17.75
CA GLU A 418 19.68 19.62 17.77
C GLU A 418 20.07 18.71 16.59
N THR A 419 20.17 19.26 15.38
CA THR A 419 20.56 18.49 14.19
C THR A 419 21.99 17.96 14.31
N LYS A 420 22.92 18.72 14.90
CA LYS A 420 24.30 18.26 15.15
C LYS A 420 24.36 17.12 16.17
N GLU A 421 23.52 17.17 17.21
CA GLU A 421 23.38 16.05 18.16
C GLU A 421 22.86 14.79 17.47
N LYS A 422 21.79 14.91 16.66
CA LYS A 422 21.25 13.80 15.87
C LYS A 422 22.27 13.25 14.87
N LEU A 423 23.02 14.12 14.20
CA LEU A 423 24.11 13.72 13.30
C LEU A 423 25.19 12.92 14.04
N ALA A 424 25.52 13.28 15.29
CA ALA A 424 26.47 12.53 16.10
C ALA A 424 25.95 11.12 16.44
N VAL A 425 24.64 10.98 16.68
CA VAL A 425 23.97 9.68 16.87
C VAL A 425 24.03 8.84 15.59
N VAL A 426 23.68 9.40 14.43
CA VAL A 426 23.73 8.63 13.16
C VAL A 426 25.17 8.22 12.82
N LYS A 427 26.17 9.05 13.13
CA LYS A 427 27.59 8.72 12.93
C LYS A 427 28.10 7.58 13.82
N SER A 428 27.41 7.25 14.91
CA SER A 428 27.76 6.11 15.77
C SER A 428 27.05 4.81 15.38
N MET A 429 26.15 4.86 14.40
CA MET A 429 25.43 3.69 13.87
C MET A 429 26.33 2.84 12.95
N PRO A 430 26.01 1.54 12.75
CA PRO A 430 24.86 0.81 13.31
C PRO A 430 25.03 0.47 14.79
N LEU A 431 23.92 0.52 15.54
CA LEU A 431 23.89 0.09 16.95
C LEU A 431 23.22 -1.28 17.04
N PRO A 432 23.79 -2.27 17.75
CA PRO A 432 23.13 -3.56 17.95
C PRO A 432 21.89 -3.40 18.84
N ILE A 433 20.78 -4.02 18.43
CA ILE A 433 19.60 -4.21 19.28
C ILE A 433 19.77 -5.48 20.09
N GLY A 434 20.11 -6.55 19.37
CA GLY A 434 20.43 -7.85 19.92
C GLY A 434 20.17 -8.96 18.91
N LYS A 435 19.79 -10.14 19.39
CA LYS A 435 19.76 -11.35 18.57
C LYS A 435 18.36 -11.94 18.46
N VAL A 436 17.99 -12.44 17.29
CA VAL A 436 16.74 -13.21 17.12
C VAL A 436 16.83 -14.46 18.00
N LEU A 437 15.96 -14.56 18.99
CA LEU A 437 15.97 -15.68 19.93
C LEU A 437 14.96 -16.75 19.53
N VAL A 438 13.75 -16.32 19.14
CA VAL A 438 12.68 -17.22 18.68
C VAL A 438 11.84 -16.52 17.62
N SER A 439 11.41 -17.26 16.60
CA SER A 439 10.59 -16.72 15.51
C SER A 439 9.65 -17.77 14.93
N SER A 440 8.68 -17.32 14.14
CA SER A 440 7.67 -18.19 13.53
C SER A 440 8.20 -18.96 12.32
N GLY A 441 9.23 -18.49 11.63
CA GLY A 441 9.48 -18.93 10.25
C GLY A 441 8.31 -18.59 9.33
N LYS A 442 8.20 -19.28 8.18
CA LYS A 442 7.09 -19.18 7.23
C LYS A 442 5.89 -20.03 7.69
N SER A 443 5.38 -19.74 8.88
CA SER A 443 4.29 -20.50 9.50
C SER A 443 2.90 -20.14 8.96
N ILE A 444 2.02 -21.14 8.98
CA ILE A 444 0.58 -20.96 8.83
C ILE A 444 -0.16 -21.62 10.00
N VAL A 445 -1.11 -20.91 10.61
CA VAL A 445 -1.94 -21.44 11.69
C VAL A 445 -3.40 -21.12 11.39
N SER A 446 -4.26 -22.14 11.39
CA SER A 446 -5.70 -21.98 11.14
C SER A 446 -6.03 -21.19 9.87
N LYS A 447 -5.30 -21.44 8.77
CA LYS A 447 -5.40 -20.71 7.50
C LYS A 447 -5.04 -19.22 7.58
N LYS A 448 -4.23 -18.81 8.56
CA LYS A 448 -3.68 -17.45 8.65
C LYS A 448 -2.18 -17.48 8.60
N ILE A 449 -1.58 -16.49 7.95
CA ILE A 449 -0.14 -16.30 8.01
C ILE A 449 0.24 -15.86 9.42
N ILE A 450 1.25 -16.54 9.94
CA ILE A 450 1.88 -16.19 11.20
C ILE A 450 3.33 -15.85 10.92
N ASP A 451 3.67 -14.60 11.22
CA ASP A 451 4.96 -14.04 10.87
C ASP A 451 5.40 -13.08 11.97
N TRP A 452 6.23 -13.58 12.87
CA TRP A 452 6.72 -12.83 14.02
C TRP A 452 8.11 -13.32 14.42
N ALA A 453 8.89 -12.44 15.06
CA ALA A 453 10.17 -12.75 15.65
C ALA A 453 10.37 -11.93 16.92
N PHE A 454 10.86 -12.60 17.97
CA PHE A 454 11.32 -11.97 19.20
C PHE A 454 12.84 -11.83 19.14
N VAL A 455 13.30 -10.60 19.23
CA VAL A 455 14.72 -10.23 19.29
C VAL A 455 15.05 -9.91 20.74
N GLU A 456 15.89 -10.74 21.37
CA GLU A 456 16.36 -10.50 22.72
C GLU A 456 17.35 -9.33 22.71
N ALA A 457 17.17 -8.37 23.63
CA ALA A 457 18.02 -7.20 23.69
C ALA A 457 19.39 -7.54 24.32
N ASP A 458 20.47 -7.04 23.72
CA ASP A 458 21.84 -7.29 24.23
C ASP A 458 22.10 -6.59 25.57
N SER A 459 21.40 -5.48 25.84
CA SER A 459 21.59 -4.70 27.04
C SER A 459 20.27 -4.14 27.60
N PRO A 460 20.16 -3.97 28.93
CA PRO A 460 18.97 -3.38 29.56
C PRO A 460 18.66 -1.95 29.11
N GLU A 461 19.68 -1.18 28.69
CA GLU A 461 19.56 0.21 28.26
C GLU A 461 18.81 0.35 26.94
N VAL A 462 18.82 -0.69 26.10
CA VAL A 462 18.05 -0.76 24.85
C VAL A 462 16.55 -0.90 25.14
N PHE A 463 16.18 -1.52 26.27
CA PHE A 463 14.80 -1.88 26.57
C PHE A 463 13.99 -0.72 27.15
N GLY A 464 12.94 -0.30 26.44
CA GLY A 464 12.08 0.82 26.81
C GLY A 464 10.65 0.42 27.20
N SER A 465 9.80 1.42 27.33
CA SER A 465 8.35 1.28 27.42
C SER A 465 7.72 1.61 26.08
N ASN A 466 6.62 0.95 25.73
CA ASN A 466 5.83 1.37 24.58
C ASN A 466 4.87 2.46 25.00
N THR A 467 4.80 3.53 24.23
CA THR A 467 3.91 4.66 24.50
C THR A 467 3.01 4.95 23.30
N MET A 468 1.85 5.54 23.59
CA MET A 468 0.90 5.98 22.58
C MET A 468 1.54 7.08 21.73
N PRO A 469 1.59 6.93 20.39
CA PRO A 469 2.17 7.95 19.53
C PRO A 469 1.26 9.19 19.44
N HIS A 470 1.84 10.31 19.02
CA HIS A 470 1.06 11.49 18.64
C HIS A 470 0.13 11.18 17.46
N ILE A 471 -1.19 11.18 17.64
CA ILE A 471 -2.14 11.01 16.53
C ILE A 471 -2.52 12.39 15.98
N PRO A 472 -2.15 12.74 14.73
CA PRO A 472 -2.56 13.99 14.11
C PRO A 472 -4.08 14.12 14.05
N LEU A 473 -4.60 15.35 14.11
CA LEU A 473 -6.05 15.62 14.06
C LEU A 473 -6.75 14.94 12.87
N LYS A 474 -6.11 14.95 11.70
CA LYS A 474 -6.61 14.32 10.47
C LYS A 474 -6.69 12.79 10.58
N LYS A 475 -6.00 12.18 11.54
CA LYS A 475 -5.97 10.74 11.73
C LYS A 475 -6.79 10.28 12.94
N LEU A 476 -7.48 11.17 13.66
CA LEU A 476 -8.33 10.79 14.79
C LEU A 476 -9.52 9.90 14.37
N PRO A 477 -10.04 9.04 15.27
CA PRO A 477 -11.19 8.16 14.99
C PRO A 477 -12.41 8.88 14.41
N SER A 478 -12.69 10.12 14.85
CA SER A 478 -13.83 10.91 14.38
C SER A 478 -13.78 11.19 12.88
N MET A 479 -12.58 11.27 12.31
CA MET A 479 -12.38 11.46 10.87
C MET A 479 -12.69 10.19 10.06
N TYR A 480 -12.86 9.05 10.73
CA TYR A 480 -13.28 7.78 10.15
C TYR A 480 -14.72 7.41 10.55
N GLY A 481 -15.48 8.36 11.10
CA GLY A 481 -16.86 8.11 11.53
C GLY A 481 -17.00 7.47 12.91
N HIS A 482 -15.93 7.41 13.70
CA HIS A 482 -15.94 6.84 15.05
C HIS A 482 -15.83 7.92 16.13
N HIS A 483 -16.82 8.03 17.02
CA HIS A 483 -16.78 8.96 18.16
C HIS A 483 -16.14 8.31 19.39
N LEU A 484 -14.88 7.91 19.25
CA LEU A 484 -14.11 7.23 20.30
C LEU A 484 -13.13 8.20 20.97
N ALA A 485 -12.96 8.05 22.29
CA ALA A 485 -11.87 8.72 23.01
C ALA A 485 -10.53 8.08 22.63
N VAL A 486 -9.48 8.89 22.56
CA VAL A 486 -8.12 8.44 22.23
C VAL A 486 -7.25 8.56 23.46
N ALA A 487 -6.46 7.53 23.75
CA ALA A 487 -5.44 7.57 24.80
C ALA A 487 -4.46 8.74 24.56
N PRO A 488 -4.08 9.52 25.59
CA PRO A 488 -3.17 10.64 25.41
C PRO A 488 -1.81 10.20 24.86
N GLU A 489 -1.19 11.04 24.02
CA GLU A 489 0.20 10.87 23.59
C GLU A 489 1.13 10.65 24.80
N GLY A 490 2.08 9.72 24.65
CA GLY A 490 3.06 9.40 25.70
C GLY A 490 2.53 8.49 26.81
N SER A 491 1.22 8.19 26.86
CA SER A 491 0.67 7.20 27.79
C SER A 491 1.24 5.81 27.50
N VAL A 492 1.47 5.01 28.54
CA VAL A 492 1.96 3.63 28.37
C VAL A 492 0.87 2.81 27.66
N LEU A 493 1.28 2.02 26.66
CA LEU A 493 0.34 1.16 25.93
C LEU A 493 -0.32 0.14 26.86
N GLY A 494 -1.59 -0.15 26.56
CA GLY A 494 -2.39 -1.14 27.26
C GLY A 494 -1.98 -2.58 26.95
N PRO A 495 -2.67 -3.56 27.55
CA PRO A 495 -2.39 -4.98 27.32
C PRO A 495 -2.61 -5.38 25.85
N PHE A 496 -2.19 -6.59 25.50
CA PHE A 496 -2.51 -7.18 24.20
C PHE A 496 -4.03 -7.29 24.01
N GLY A 497 -4.51 -6.76 22.90
CA GLY A 497 -5.90 -6.84 22.46
C GLY A 497 -6.07 -7.84 21.31
N LYS A 498 -7.17 -7.69 20.56
CA LYS A 498 -7.45 -8.46 19.35
C LYS A 498 -7.85 -7.53 18.21
N LEU A 499 -7.62 -7.97 16.98
CA LEU A 499 -8.18 -7.29 15.81
C LEU A 499 -9.67 -7.60 15.73
N GLU A 500 -10.46 -6.56 15.57
CA GLU A 500 -11.91 -6.59 15.46
C GLU A 500 -12.32 -5.96 14.13
N LYS A 501 -13.24 -6.63 13.44
CA LYS A 501 -13.81 -6.15 12.18
C LYS A 501 -14.55 -4.84 12.42
N GLY A 502 -14.35 -3.85 11.54
CA GLY A 502 -14.95 -2.52 11.65
C GLY A 502 -14.30 -1.59 12.68
N ALA A 503 -13.28 -2.04 13.43
CA ALA A 503 -12.63 -1.20 14.44
C ALA A 503 -11.58 -0.26 13.81
N TYR A 504 -11.36 0.87 14.49
CA TYR A 504 -10.33 1.85 14.16
C TYR A 504 -8.98 1.43 14.74
N TYR A 505 -7.93 1.57 13.93
CA TYR A 505 -6.57 1.27 14.32
C TYR A 505 -5.57 2.33 13.85
N VAL A 506 -4.46 2.46 14.57
CA VAL A 506 -3.27 3.21 14.17
C VAL A 506 -2.04 2.30 14.16
N LYS A 507 -1.03 2.67 13.39
CA LYS A 507 0.29 2.04 13.42
C LYS A 507 1.38 3.07 13.17
N VAL A 508 2.58 2.83 13.70
CA VAL A 508 3.78 3.60 13.36
C VAL A 508 4.74 2.68 12.61
N GLY A 509 4.97 2.96 11.33
CA GLY A 509 5.84 2.19 10.46
C GLY A 509 7.15 2.89 10.14
N ARG A 510 8.16 2.10 9.76
CA ARG A 510 9.43 2.61 9.25
C ARG A 510 9.21 3.58 8.10
N THR A 511 8.43 3.18 7.10
CA THR A 511 8.34 3.89 5.82
C THR A 511 7.25 4.95 5.81
N THR A 512 6.01 4.60 6.17
CA THR A 512 4.90 5.58 6.14
C THR A 512 4.74 6.39 7.43
N GLY A 513 5.52 6.08 8.47
CA GLY A 513 5.34 6.69 9.79
C GLY A 513 3.97 6.34 10.37
N LEU A 514 3.31 7.32 10.99
CA LEU A 514 1.99 7.10 11.58
C LEU A 514 0.88 7.15 10.52
N THR A 515 0.12 6.06 10.44
CA THR A 515 -1.11 5.98 9.67
C THR A 515 -2.25 5.48 10.56
N ALA A 516 -3.48 5.69 10.10
CA ALA A 516 -4.68 5.22 10.76
C ALA A 516 -5.62 4.61 9.73
N GLY A 517 -6.52 3.73 10.14
CA GLY A 517 -7.45 3.08 9.23
C GLY A 517 -8.52 2.27 9.95
N ILE A 518 -9.46 1.75 9.17
CA ILE A 518 -10.54 0.89 9.65
C ILE A 518 -10.27 -0.55 9.20
N CYS A 519 -10.35 -1.49 10.13
CA CYS A 519 -10.31 -2.91 9.82
C CYS A 519 -11.59 -3.30 9.07
N ASN A 520 -11.45 -3.98 7.94
CA ASN A 520 -12.56 -4.31 7.07
C ASN A 520 -13.57 -5.27 7.74
N GLY A 521 -14.85 -5.15 7.40
CA GLY A 521 -15.94 -5.98 7.94
C GLY A 521 -15.84 -7.46 7.59
N THR A 522 -15.03 -7.83 6.61
CA THR A 522 -14.77 -9.22 6.19
C THR A 522 -13.27 -9.51 6.13
N LEU A 523 -12.91 -10.77 6.33
CA LEU A 523 -11.55 -11.25 6.08
C LEU A 523 -11.34 -11.40 4.57
N ALA A 524 -10.14 -11.09 4.10
CA ALA A 524 -9.77 -11.30 2.71
C ALA A 524 -9.33 -12.74 2.49
N TYR A 525 -9.84 -13.36 1.43
CA TYR A 525 -9.33 -14.63 0.92
C TYR A 525 -8.12 -14.36 0.04
N CYS A 526 -6.99 -14.94 0.41
CA CYS A 526 -5.69 -14.65 -0.15
C CYS A 526 -5.15 -15.90 -0.86
N ASN A 527 -5.11 -15.89 -2.19
CA ASN A 527 -4.53 -16.95 -3.01
C ASN A 527 -3.05 -16.64 -3.29
N ARG A 528 -2.16 -17.45 -2.70
CA ARG A 528 -0.72 -17.18 -2.71
C ARG A 528 -0.05 -17.54 -4.03
N PRO A 529 0.90 -16.70 -4.51
CA PRO A 529 1.69 -17.02 -5.70
C PRO A 529 2.61 -18.22 -5.42
N LYS A 530 3.03 -18.94 -6.47
CA LYS A 530 3.76 -20.21 -6.34
C LYS A 530 5.05 -20.08 -5.52
N GLU A 531 5.73 -18.94 -5.60
CA GLU A 531 6.98 -18.71 -4.85
C GLU A 531 6.75 -18.61 -3.33
N ASP A 532 5.52 -18.29 -2.90
CA ASP A 532 5.14 -18.12 -1.49
C ASP A 532 4.20 -19.23 -0.96
N GLN A 533 3.99 -20.28 -1.76
CA GLN A 533 3.13 -21.41 -1.39
C GLN A 533 3.78 -22.36 -0.38
N LEU A 534 5.12 -22.42 -0.34
CA LEU A 534 5.81 -23.29 0.59
C LEU A 534 5.74 -22.70 2.01
N ARG A 535 4.82 -23.25 2.79
CA ARG A 535 4.56 -22.86 4.18
C ARG A 535 4.61 -24.10 5.08
N TYR A 536 4.80 -23.84 6.35
CA TYR A 536 4.99 -24.90 7.34
C TYR A 536 3.95 -24.79 8.44
N ASP A 537 3.50 -25.94 8.94
CA ASP A 537 2.74 -25.99 10.17
C ASP A 537 3.67 -25.71 11.36
N GLU A 538 3.10 -25.74 12.55
CA GLU A 538 3.82 -25.43 13.75
C GLU A 538 4.92 -26.48 14.07
N GLN A 539 4.76 -27.72 13.59
CA GLN A 539 5.75 -28.80 13.67
C GLN A 539 6.85 -28.68 12.62
N GLY A 540 6.71 -27.80 11.63
CA GLY A 540 7.63 -27.66 10.49
C GLY A 540 7.35 -28.63 9.35
N ASN A 541 6.21 -29.32 9.34
CA ASN A 541 5.80 -30.09 8.17
C ASN A 541 5.32 -29.14 7.09
N GLU A 542 5.61 -29.48 5.85
CA GLU A 542 5.11 -28.73 4.70
C GLU A 542 3.60 -28.85 4.65
N VAL A 543 2.93 -27.71 4.76
CA VAL A 543 1.50 -27.63 4.57
C VAL A 543 1.29 -27.42 3.09
N ASN A 544 0.93 -28.49 2.39
CA ASN A 544 0.22 -28.35 1.13
C ASN A 544 -1.13 -27.75 1.49
N VAL A 545 -1.20 -26.42 1.52
CA VAL A 545 -2.45 -25.71 1.73
C VAL A 545 -3.32 -26.13 0.55
N ALA A 546 -4.21 -27.09 0.75
CA ALA A 546 -4.91 -27.81 -0.33
C ALA A 546 -5.83 -26.92 -1.20
N SER A 547 -5.76 -25.61 -1.00
CA SER A 547 -6.35 -24.55 -1.84
C SER A 547 -5.47 -23.30 -1.98
N ASN A 548 -4.28 -23.21 -1.34
CA ASN A 548 -3.43 -22.01 -1.27
C ASN A 548 -4.10 -20.76 -0.67
N LEU A 549 -5.16 -20.97 0.14
CA LEU A 549 -5.98 -19.89 0.67
C LEU A 549 -5.70 -19.61 2.12
N THR A 550 -5.46 -18.33 2.41
CA THR A 550 -5.48 -17.79 3.77
C THR A 550 -6.61 -16.78 3.95
N GLU A 551 -7.04 -16.55 5.19
CA GLU A 551 -8.06 -15.56 5.55
C GLU A 551 -7.43 -14.45 6.41
N GLU A 552 -7.35 -13.23 5.90
CA GLU A 552 -6.51 -12.19 6.51
C GLU A 552 -7.29 -10.92 6.88
N TYR A 553 -6.89 -10.25 7.96
CA TYR A 553 -7.43 -8.93 8.30
C TYR A 553 -6.85 -7.88 7.35
N VAL A 554 -7.74 -7.02 6.84
CA VAL A 554 -7.38 -5.89 5.98
C VAL A 554 -7.68 -4.60 6.70
N ILE A 555 -6.74 -3.65 6.72
CA ILE A 555 -6.94 -2.32 7.31
C ILE A 555 -6.78 -1.25 6.21
N LEU A 556 -7.79 -0.40 6.07
CA LEU A 556 -7.91 0.59 4.99
C LEU A 556 -7.82 2.01 5.54
N ASP A 557 -7.02 2.86 4.90
CA ASP A 557 -6.89 4.29 5.19
C ASP A 557 -7.61 5.12 4.11
N LYS A 558 -7.97 6.35 4.46
CA LYS A 558 -8.58 7.33 3.56
C LYS A 558 -8.06 8.75 3.79
N SER A 559 -8.17 9.58 2.76
CA SER A 559 -7.95 11.02 2.88
C SER A 559 -9.07 11.62 3.75
N THR A 560 -8.70 12.36 4.79
CA THR A 560 -9.67 12.96 5.74
C THR A 560 -9.67 14.49 5.69
N GLY A 561 -8.72 15.09 4.97
CA GLY A 561 -8.59 16.54 4.82
C GLY A 561 -9.35 17.12 3.62
N GLU A 562 -9.97 16.28 2.80
CA GLU A 562 -10.69 16.66 1.60
C GLU A 562 -12.17 16.29 1.73
N PRO A 563 -13.10 17.06 1.13
CA PRO A 563 -14.53 16.77 1.19
C PRO A 563 -14.89 15.45 0.50
N MET A 564 -14.05 15.00 -0.43
CA MET A 564 -14.17 13.75 -1.14
C MET A 564 -13.11 12.79 -0.60
N HIS A 565 -13.52 11.91 0.32
CA HIS A 565 -12.64 10.90 0.88
C HIS A 565 -12.27 9.88 -0.21
N ALA A 566 -10.98 9.81 -0.55
CA ALA A 566 -10.39 8.81 -1.43
C ALA A 566 -9.50 7.88 -0.59
N GLN A 567 -9.26 6.65 -1.08
CA GLN A 567 -8.35 5.73 -0.39
C GLN A 567 -6.93 6.32 -0.34
N THR A 568 -6.23 6.10 0.77
CA THR A 568 -4.79 6.36 0.91
C THR A 568 -4.08 5.11 1.41
N SER A 569 -2.74 5.10 1.36
CA SER A 569 -1.97 3.95 1.85
C SER A 569 -1.99 3.87 3.38
N PHE A 570 -2.48 2.76 3.91
CA PHE A 570 -2.36 2.45 5.35
C PHE A 570 -0.94 2.01 5.69
N CYS A 571 -0.26 1.32 4.78
CA CYS A 571 1.14 0.94 4.91
C CYS A 571 1.78 0.92 3.52
N ILE A 572 3.11 0.88 3.46
CA ILE A 572 3.84 0.46 2.26
C ILE A 572 4.96 -0.51 2.65
N SER A 573 5.64 -1.07 1.64
CA SER A 573 6.82 -1.90 1.84
C SER A 573 7.84 -1.29 2.82
N GLY A 574 8.26 -2.07 3.80
CA GLY A 574 9.12 -1.66 4.93
C GLY A 574 8.37 -1.38 6.24
N ASP A 575 7.04 -1.20 6.21
CA ASP A 575 6.24 -1.05 7.43
C ASP A 575 5.98 -2.37 8.17
N SER A 576 6.27 -3.52 7.56
CA SER A 576 6.17 -4.82 8.23
C SER A 576 6.94 -4.83 9.54
N GLY A 577 6.34 -5.38 10.58
CA GLY A 577 6.84 -5.31 11.95
C GLY A 577 6.06 -4.34 12.83
N SER A 578 5.31 -3.40 12.24
CA SER A 578 4.56 -2.40 13.00
C SER A 578 3.50 -3.03 13.90
N PHE A 579 3.41 -2.57 15.14
CA PHE A 579 2.23 -2.81 15.97
C PHE A 579 1.01 -2.06 15.44
N VAL A 580 -0.12 -2.73 15.51
CA VAL A 580 -1.45 -2.18 15.21
C VAL A 580 -2.16 -1.92 16.54
N LEU A 581 -2.42 -0.65 16.83
CA LEU A 581 -2.94 -0.16 18.09
C LEU A 581 -4.38 0.31 17.96
N ASP A 582 -5.23 0.01 18.93
CA ASP A 582 -6.58 0.60 19.01
C ASP A 582 -6.54 2.05 19.54
N ASN A 583 -7.72 2.68 19.67
CA ASN A 583 -7.84 4.03 20.21
C ASN A 583 -7.45 4.15 21.69
N MET A 584 -7.43 3.04 22.44
CA MET A 584 -7.08 3.00 23.86
C MET A 584 -5.61 2.62 24.10
N GLY A 585 -4.84 2.39 23.03
CA GLY A 585 -3.45 1.98 23.10
C GLY A 585 -3.25 0.49 23.38
N GLN A 586 -4.25 -0.37 23.19
CA GLN A 586 -4.04 -1.82 23.21
C GLN A 586 -3.32 -2.25 21.93
N ILE A 587 -2.38 -3.21 22.05
CA ILE A 587 -1.69 -3.77 20.90
C ILE A 587 -2.52 -4.94 20.36
N CYS A 588 -3.23 -4.72 19.26
CA CYS A 588 -4.25 -5.62 18.72
C CYS A 588 -3.75 -6.53 17.60
N GLY A 589 -2.72 -6.11 16.86
CA GLY A 589 -2.13 -6.90 15.79
C GLY A 589 -0.69 -6.53 15.43
N LEU A 590 -0.14 -7.32 14.51
CA LEU A 590 1.18 -7.14 13.90
C LEU A 590 1.02 -7.06 12.38
N LEU A 591 1.45 -5.95 11.78
CA LEU A 591 1.39 -5.72 10.35
C LEU A 591 2.48 -6.53 9.63
N TYR A 592 2.12 -7.37 8.67
CA TYR A 592 3.06 -8.27 7.99
C TYR A 592 3.14 -8.11 6.47
N GLY A 593 2.20 -7.39 5.86
CA GLY A 593 2.18 -7.20 4.41
C GLY A 593 1.12 -6.20 3.98
N GLU A 594 0.86 -6.20 2.67
CA GLU A 594 -0.03 -5.24 2.05
C GLU A 594 -0.83 -5.83 0.89
N LEU A 595 -2.01 -5.25 0.65
CA LEU A 595 -2.79 -5.42 -0.56
C LEU A 595 -2.57 -4.19 -1.44
N SER A 596 -2.22 -4.42 -2.70
CA SER A 596 -2.04 -3.34 -3.67
C SER A 596 -2.92 -3.61 -4.90
N GLY A 597 -3.82 -2.68 -5.16
CA GLY A 597 -4.48 -2.59 -6.45
C GLY A 597 -3.58 -1.80 -7.40
N ALA A 598 -3.32 -2.33 -8.59
CA ALA A 598 -2.64 -1.58 -9.64
C ALA A 598 -3.57 -0.56 -10.33
N CYS A 599 -4.77 -0.37 -9.77
CA CYS A 599 -5.74 0.65 -10.12
C CYS A 599 -6.12 1.45 -8.89
N GLY A 600 -6.42 2.74 -9.05
CA GLY A 600 -7.00 3.55 -7.99
C GLY A 600 -6.54 5.01 -7.97
N PRO A 601 -6.75 5.74 -6.86
CA PRO A 601 -6.15 7.06 -6.69
C PRO A 601 -4.62 6.94 -6.68
N PRO A 602 -3.89 7.96 -7.19
CA PRO A 602 -2.44 7.96 -7.12
C PRO A 602 -1.98 7.94 -5.65
N GLY A 603 -0.91 7.20 -5.38
CA GLY A 603 -0.19 7.31 -4.12
C GLY A 603 0.20 8.78 -3.86
N GLY A 604 0.17 9.18 -2.60
CA GLY A 604 0.51 10.55 -2.22
C GLY A 604 1.97 10.89 -2.60
N PRO A 605 2.34 12.18 -2.67
CA PRO A 605 3.69 12.62 -3.04
C PRO A 605 4.81 12.08 -2.13
N ILE A 606 4.43 11.53 -0.97
CA ILE A 606 5.34 11.00 0.04
C ILE A 606 5.84 9.60 -0.32
N THR A 607 5.08 8.80 -1.08
CA THR A 607 5.33 7.35 -1.12
C THR A 607 6.22 6.87 -2.25
N GLU A 608 6.62 7.70 -3.22
CA GLU A 608 7.26 7.30 -4.51
C GLU A 608 6.47 6.25 -5.33
N THR A 609 5.50 5.56 -4.72
CA THR A 609 4.62 4.56 -5.31
C THR A 609 3.40 5.23 -5.92
N ILE A 610 3.01 4.74 -7.09
CA ILE A 610 1.82 5.20 -7.82
C ILE A 610 0.54 4.60 -7.21
N TYR A 611 0.66 3.56 -6.38
CA TYR A 611 -0.46 2.79 -5.86
C TYR A 611 -0.77 3.09 -4.40
N VAL A 612 -2.04 2.92 -4.04
CA VAL A 612 -2.51 2.92 -2.65
C VAL A 612 -2.59 1.49 -2.11
N HIS A 613 -2.17 1.33 -0.86
CA HIS A 613 -1.96 0.02 -0.26
C HIS A 613 -2.79 -0.14 1.03
N ALA A 614 -3.49 -1.26 1.18
CA ALA A 614 -4.17 -1.64 2.42
C ALA A 614 -3.26 -2.55 3.25
N GLY A 615 -3.33 -2.48 4.59
CA GLY A 615 -2.51 -3.32 5.46
C GLY A 615 -3.07 -4.71 5.65
N LEU A 616 -2.19 -5.72 5.61
CA LEU A 616 -2.47 -7.07 6.07
C LEU A 616 -1.87 -7.28 7.46
N ALA A 617 -2.70 -7.68 8.42
CA ALA A 617 -2.29 -7.82 9.80
C ALA A 617 -2.73 -9.16 10.42
N THR A 618 -1.88 -9.71 11.27
CA THR A 618 -2.18 -10.87 12.11
C THR A 618 -2.63 -10.36 13.48
N SER A 619 -3.67 -10.94 14.07
CA SER A 619 -4.09 -10.51 15.42
C SER A 619 -3.09 -10.96 16.47
N MET A 620 -2.88 -10.15 17.51
CA MET A 620 -1.96 -10.50 18.60
C MET A 620 -2.37 -11.78 19.34
N SER A 621 -3.65 -12.16 19.36
CA SER A 621 -4.04 -13.46 19.92
C SER A 621 -3.44 -14.64 19.14
N ASP A 622 -3.38 -14.53 17.81
CA ASP A 622 -2.83 -15.57 16.94
C ASP A 622 -1.29 -15.59 17.08
N VAL A 623 -0.66 -14.42 17.23
CA VAL A 623 0.79 -14.30 17.53
C VAL A 623 1.12 -14.94 18.87
N ILE A 624 0.39 -14.61 19.94
CA ILE A 624 0.60 -15.17 21.28
C ILE A 624 0.43 -16.69 21.27
N GLN A 625 -0.61 -17.20 20.61
CA GLN A 625 -0.81 -18.64 20.47
C GLN A 625 0.37 -19.31 19.77
N SER A 626 0.88 -18.70 18.70
CA SER A 626 2.05 -19.21 17.99
C SER A 626 3.33 -19.16 18.83
N VAL A 627 3.55 -18.09 19.61
CA VAL A 627 4.66 -18.00 20.58
C VAL A 627 4.57 -19.14 21.58
N GLN A 628 3.40 -19.36 22.17
CA GLN A 628 3.18 -20.43 23.13
C GLN A 628 3.50 -21.78 22.50
N TYR A 629 2.98 -22.05 21.30
CA TYR A 629 3.29 -23.28 20.60
C TYR A 629 4.80 -23.46 20.40
N ARG A 630 5.47 -22.46 19.81
CA ARG A 630 6.89 -22.50 19.41
C ARG A 630 7.84 -22.64 20.59
N THR A 631 7.41 -22.20 21.77
CA THR A 631 8.20 -22.24 23.01
C THR A 631 7.77 -23.37 23.94
N THR A 632 6.72 -24.14 23.61
CA THR A 632 6.34 -25.31 24.42
C THR A 632 7.41 -26.39 24.27
N PRO A 633 8.08 -26.83 25.35
CA PRO A 633 8.99 -27.97 25.29
C PRO A 633 8.21 -29.23 24.88
N ARG A 634 8.77 -30.00 23.94
CA ARG A 634 8.14 -31.24 23.45
C ARG A 634 9.13 -32.39 23.49
N ASP A 635 8.61 -33.59 23.76
CA ASP A 635 9.40 -34.83 23.64
C ASP A 635 9.60 -35.24 22.17
N GLY A 636 10.30 -36.36 21.94
CA GLY A 636 10.52 -36.90 20.59
C GLY A 636 9.24 -37.33 19.84
N ASN A 637 8.11 -37.44 20.54
CA ASN A 637 6.79 -37.73 19.96
C ASN A 637 5.97 -36.45 19.72
N GLY A 638 6.53 -35.27 19.99
CA GLY A 638 5.84 -33.99 19.87
C GLY A 638 4.85 -33.70 21.02
N VAL A 639 4.84 -34.48 22.10
CA VAL A 639 3.97 -34.26 23.25
C VAL A 639 4.54 -33.15 24.12
N ALA A 640 3.70 -32.20 24.55
CA ALA A 640 4.13 -31.11 25.43
C ALA A 640 4.62 -31.65 26.79
N THR A 641 5.84 -31.29 27.18
CA THR A 641 6.48 -31.72 28.43
C THR A 641 6.66 -30.60 29.45
N GLY A 642 6.38 -29.36 29.08
CA GLY A 642 6.54 -28.19 29.95
C GLY A 642 5.55 -27.08 29.63
N THR A 643 5.65 -25.99 30.39
CA THR A 643 4.85 -24.79 30.15
C THR A 643 5.44 -23.97 29.01
N PRO A 644 4.61 -23.42 28.10
CA PRO A 644 5.08 -22.48 27.09
C PRO A 644 5.64 -21.19 27.70
N ALA A 645 6.43 -20.47 26.92
CA ALA A 645 6.78 -19.09 27.27
C ALA A 645 5.55 -18.18 27.15
N ILE A 646 5.51 -17.15 28.00
CA ILE A 646 4.45 -16.16 28.05
C ILE A 646 4.98 -14.85 27.44
N LEU A 647 4.33 -14.39 26.38
CA LEU A 647 4.57 -13.06 25.82
C LEU A 647 3.84 -12.01 26.66
N GLY A 648 4.57 -11.00 27.12
CA GLY A 648 4.06 -9.90 27.95
C GLY A 648 4.55 -8.54 27.48
N LEU A 649 4.12 -7.48 28.17
CA LEU A 649 4.51 -6.10 27.90
C LEU A 649 5.36 -5.53 29.05
N PRO A 650 6.22 -4.53 28.78
CA PRO A 650 6.95 -3.84 29.83
C PRO A 650 6.00 -3.31 30.92
N GLY A 651 6.26 -3.68 32.19
CA GLY A 651 5.49 -3.18 33.33
C GLY A 651 4.24 -3.99 33.70
N PHE A 652 3.89 -5.04 32.95
CA PHE A 652 2.79 -5.96 33.26
C PHE A 652 3.36 -7.36 33.56
N LEU A 653 3.67 -7.64 34.84
CA LEU A 653 4.08 -8.97 35.32
C LEU A 653 3.24 -9.40 36.52
#